data_AF-A0AB36DT36-F1
#
_entry.id   AF-A0AB36DT36-F1
#
_cell.length_a   1.000
_cell.length_b   1.000
_cell.length_c   1.000
_cell.angle_alpha   90.00
_cell.angle_beta   90.00
_cell.angle_gamma   90.00
#
_symmetry.space_group_name_H-M   'P 1'
#
loop_
_entity.id
_entity.type
_entity.pdbx_description
1 polymer ?
#
loop_
_entity_poly.entity_id
_entity_poly.type
_entity_poly.pdbx_seq_one_letter_code
_entity_poly.pdbx_strand_id
1 'polypeptide(L)'
;MKRKNILKFVSLLGIGSFVMLAAASCTSATTPTPNPEPKPTPKPDPMPNPPSGGMNGGDTNPGNGGGMDSSAQQLAAAKTALTTLLNGQTEKVGLYNDYAKIKDDLVKAYTAAKEISDKSDATSQELNNAKTTLETAITNAANSKTSFDEKNPELIKAYNALKETITSEEMSLNQLMDANFETIKNHISNLYKEGKDIITATLDPATGNVPQVMVVNQTNEAIVNATSKLDDWKNNAITLNTSFLKEILKSASLSAATGDNATTVQQQPGDYSFVAYASDIASPNWNFAQRTVWTADNKLVTSPLPNNSQNSAPLTDVSWIYTLSGTGAKYTLTFDYYGPQTGYLYFPYKLVKDTDKNNIGLQYKLNDGNFEQINFAPAQPVEAGPAEPARSTMPQSTPANQTSGENMTAASQLNPTPTVSDINVAKVTLSNLKFGSNTIEFSVPMNKVVPMIGNMYITSDVANKKQIYDSIFGNTSSQTASQTSVSVDLLKGYSLATSWRTYIRQFTGLTDNGRQTSDPVYLIGLIGGSQNRAVARAQMNIKNIPHVNNDGRTFTIYVNAPTQGEYHISGAYLQGSDPARSLKFSTGDMAQNVVTVTNLKQDNWTTLGHFDTNKMDSTNVSGAGNQMKRTLTLNKGLNKIILSGVSNRDTPFIGNLTFTLSDMTQSAASTGTSETTSATKAK
;
A
#
# COMPACT_ATOMS: atom_id res chain seq x y z
N MET A 1 37.34 -22.91 -22.40
CA MET A 1 36.25 -22.85 -23.40
C MET A 1 35.81 -21.40 -23.58
N LYS A 2 35.99 -20.84 -24.78
CA LYS A 2 35.67 -19.45 -25.14
C LYS A 2 34.14 -19.27 -25.16
N ARG A 3 33.58 -18.36 -24.37
CA ARG A 3 32.16 -17.98 -24.47
C ARG A 3 32.04 -16.79 -25.43
N LYS A 4 31.31 -17.01 -26.52
CA LYS A 4 30.97 -16.02 -27.55
C LYS A 4 29.91 -15.06 -26.99
N ASN A 5 30.21 -13.77 -26.95
CA ASN A 5 29.20 -12.74 -26.76
C ASN A 5 28.42 -12.57 -28.06
N ILE A 6 27.12 -12.92 -28.03
CA ILE A 6 26.16 -12.58 -29.08
C ILE A 6 25.68 -11.16 -28.79
N LEU A 7 26.18 -10.21 -29.58
CA LEU A 7 25.68 -8.84 -29.62
C LEU A 7 24.45 -8.83 -30.54
N LYS A 8 23.25 -8.69 -29.97
CA LYS A 8 22.03 -8.48 -30.75
C LYS A 8 21.93 -6.99 -31.09
N PHE A 9 22.13 -6.66 -32.37
CA PHE A 9 21.77 -5.35 -32.91
C PHE A 9 20.25 -5.19 -32.85
N VAL A 10 19.77 -4.31 -31.97
CA VAL A 10 18.42 -3.76 -32.07
C VAL A 10 18.55 -2.53 -32.97
N SER A 11 17.93 -2.62 -34.15
CA SER A 11 17.78 -1.54 -35.12
C SER A 11 16.96 -0.41 -34.49
N LEU A 12 17.62 0.64 -34.03
CA LEU A 12 17.00 1.92 -33.67
C LEU A 12 17.06 2.84 -34.89
N LEU A 13 16.09 2.69 -35.78
CA LEU A 13 15.86 3.63 -36.87
C LEU A 13 14.99 4.78 -36.33
N GLY A 14 15.60 5.95 -36.20
CA GLY A 14 14.90 7.22 -36.34
C GLY A 14 14.68 8.06 -35.08
N ILE A 15 15.75 8.56 -34.44
CA ILE A 15 15.76 9.93 -33.89
C ILE A 15 17.21 10.45 -34.01
N GLY A 16 17.46 11.29 -35.01
CA GLY A 16 18.74 11.98 -35.17
C GLY A 16 18.79 13.23 -34.32
N SER A 17 19.32 13.11 -33.10
CA SER A 17 19.77 14.24 -32.29
C SER A 17 21.23 14.01 -31.91
N PHE A 18 22.13 14.76 -32.56
CA PHE A 18 23.53 14.81 -32.18
C PHE A 18 23.65 15.51 -30.82
N VAL A 19 24.00 14.76 -29.78
CA VAL A 19 24.45 15.30 -28.50
C VAL A 19 25.89 15.76 -28.68
N MET A 20 26.14 17.07 -28.65
CA MET A 20 27.50 17.59 -28.40
C MET A 20 27.76 17.51 -26.91
N LEU A 21 28.69 16.62 -26.54
CA LEU A 21 29.24 16.47 -25.21
C LEU A 21 30.23 17.63 -24.95
N ALA A 22 29.84 18.62 -24.15
CA ALA A 22 30.75 19.62 -23.61
C ALA A 22 31.19 19.19 -22.21
N ALA A 23 32.48 18.91 -22.04
CA ALA A 23 33.10 18.61 -20.75
C ALA A 23 33.13 19.88 -19.87
N ALA A 24 32.49 19.81 -18.70
CA ALA A 24 32.63 20.81 -17.66
C ALA A 24 33.92 20.55 -16.87
N SER A 25 34.81 21.54 -16.79
CA SER A 25 35.90 21.60 -15.81
C SER A 25 35.54 22.59 -14.72
N CYS A 26 35.66 22.14 -13.48
CA CYS A 26 35.40 22.88 -12.24
C CYS A 26 36.36 24.06 -12.04
N THR A 27 35.91 25.12 -11.35
CA THR A 27 36.63 25.77 -10.22
C THR A 27 35.68 26.64 -9.40
N SER A 28 36.00 26.74 -8.12
CA SER A 28 35.19 27.14 -6.98
C SER A 28 35.11 28.66 -6.69
N ALA A 29 34.21 28.98 -5.77
CA ALA A 29 33.71 30.29 -5.32
C ALA A 29 34.71 31.24 -4.61
N THR A 30 34.38 32.55 -4.65
CA THR A 30 34.45 33.49 -3.50
C THR A 30 33.42 34.63 -3.61
N THR A 31 32.79 34.96 -2.47
CA THR A 31 31.72 35.94 -2.17
C THR A 31 32.28 37.40 -1.96
N PRO A 32 31.49 38.46 -1.60
CA PRO A 32 31.44 39.73 -2.34
C PRO A 32 31.83 41.02 -1.54
N THR A 33 31.52 42.18 -2.15
CA THR A 33 31.36 43.59 -1.66
C THR A 33 32.57 44.54 -1.59
N PRO A 34 32.41 45.89 -1.71
CA PRO A 34 31.22 46.70 -2.07
C PRO A 34 31.44 47.80 -3.15
N ASN A 35 30.29 48.34 -3.59
CA ASN A 35 30.06 49.50 -4.46
C ASN A 35 30.76 50.81 -4.00
N PRO A 36 31.06 51.73 -4.93
CA PRO A 36 30.47 53.07 -4.80
C PRO A 36 29.90 53.64 -6.12
N GLU A 37 28.65 54.09 -6.05
CA GLU A 37 27.99 55.04 -6.96
C GLU A 37 28.46 56.49 -6.70
N PRO A 38 28.02 57.53 -7.43
CA PRO A 38 27.85 57.70 -8.89
C PRO A 38 28.31 59.12 -9.36
N LYS A 39 28.63 59.35 -10.65
CA LYS A 39 28.29 60.63 -11.37
C LYS A 39 28.69 60.64 -12.88
N PRO A 40 28.22 61.60 -13.70
CA PRO A 40 27.23 61.39 -14.75
C PRO A 40 27.80 61.45 -16.19
N THR A 41 26.96 61.02 -17.13
CA THR A 41 27.11 61.03 -18.60
C THR A 41 27.54 62.35 -19.23
N PRO A 42 28.37 62.30 -20.31
CA PRO A 42 28.37 63.31 -21.36
C PRO A 42 27.85 62.78 -22.72
N LYS A 43 27.13 63.67 -23.42
CA LYS A 43 26.49 63.57 -24.76
C LYS A 43 27.54 63.73 -25.90
N PRO A 44 27.29 63.28 -27.14
CA PRO A 44 28.35 63.02 -28.13
C PRO A 44 28.77 64.25 -28.94
N ASP A 45 30.05 64.25 -29.33
CA ASP A 45 30.68 65.23 -30.23
C ASP A 45 30.49 64.90 -31.73
N PRO A 46 30.56 65.91 -32.61
CA PRO A 46 30.09 65.84 -34.01
C PRO A 46 31.14 65.31 -35.00
N MET A 47 30.66 64.69 -36.09
CA MET A 47 31.46 64.23 -37.24
C MET A 47 32.17 65.40 -37.95
N PRO A 48 33.41 65.18 -38.44
CA PRO A 48 34.05 66.08 -39.39
C PRO A 48 33.73 65.71 -40.85
N ASN A 49 33.36 66.72 -41.64
CA ASN A 49 33.59 66.78 -43.09
C ASN A 49 34.79 67.74 -43.28
N PRO A 50 35.65 67.70 -44.34
CA PRO A 50 35.29 68.02 -45.74
C PRO A 50 36.28 67.33 -46.77
N PRO A 51 36.49 67.73 -48.06
CA PRO A 51 36.00 68.91 -48.81
C PRO A 51 35.55 68.71 -50.28
N SER A 52 34.98 69.79 -50.81
CA SER A 52 34.52 69.97 -52.20
C SER A 52 35.52 70.72 -53.09
N GLY A 53 35.42 70.49 -54.42
CA GLY A 53 35.82 71.38 -55.52
C GLY A 53 36.91 70.77 -56.42
N GLY A 54 36.88 70.78 -57.76
CA GLY A 54 35.94 71.28 -58.77
C GLY A 54 36.54 71.07 -60.18
N MET A 55 35.66 71.02 -61.20
CA MET A 55 35.81 71.29 -62.66
C MET A 55 36.73 70.47 -63.62
N ASN A 56 36.04 69.95 -64.64
CA ASN A 56 36.31 69.81 -66.09
C ASN A 56 37.39 68.86 -66.68
N GLY A 57 36.90 67.94 -67.53
CA GLY A 57 37.34 67.80 -68.93
C GLY A 57 38.24 66.61 -69.25
N GLY A 58 37.76 65.67 -70.06
CA GLY A 58 38.63 64.66 -70.69
C GLY A 58 37.90 63.40 -71.14
N ASP A 59 37.29 63.47 -72.31
CA ASP A 59 36.99 62.29 -73.13
C ASP A 59 38.28 61.49 -73.35
N THR A 60 38.29 60.20 -73.04
CA THR A 60 39.04 59.15 -73.77
C THR A 60 38.69 57.78 -73.19
N ASN A 61 37.76 57.13 -73.87
CA ASN A 61 37.71 55.69 -74.05
C ASN A 61 39.13 55.09 -74.26
N PRO A 62 39.50 53.99 -73.58
CA PRO A 62 40.32 52.96 -74.18
C PRO A 62 39.42 51.80 -74.58
N GLY A 63 39.36 51.59 -75.90
CA GLY A 63 38.59 50.55 -76.53
C GLY A 63 38.89 49.15 -75.99
N ASN A 64 37.82 48.37 -76.06
CA ASN A 64 37.77 46.92 -76.04
C ASN A 64 38.98 46.25 -76.74
N GLY A 65 39.56 45.27 -76.06
CA GLY A 65 40.60 44.39 -76.60
C GLY A 65 40.67 43.06 -75.85
N GLY A 66 39.63 42.22 -75.98
CA GLY A 66 39.63 40.85 -75.43
C GLY A 66 38.24 40.35 -74.98
N GLY A 67 37.24 40.47 -75.86
CA GLY A 67 35.82 40.27 -75.57
C GLY A 67 35.34 38.81 -75.42
N MET A 68 36.03 37.99 -74.62
CA MET A 68 35.53 36.65 -74.26
C MET A 68 35.64 36.30 -72.76
N ASP A 69 36.34 37.09 -71.94
CA ASP A 69 36.64 36.72 -70.55
C ASP A 69 35.75 37.37 -69.47
N SER A 70 35.15 38.56 -69.67
CA SER A 70 34.42 39.23 -68.57
C SER A 70 33.10 38.55 -68.21
N SER A 71 32.33 38.08 -69.20
CA SER A 71 31.05 37.40 -68.97
C SER A 71 31.24 35.99 -68.41
N ALA A 72 32.27 35.26 -68.86
CA ALA A 72 32.62 33.94 -68.33
C ALA A 72 33.14 34.05 -66.89
N GLN A 73 33.97 35.04 -66.58
CA GLN A 73 34.41 35.33 -65.21
C GLN A 73 33.24 35.75 -64.31
N GLN A 74 32.31 36.58 -64.79
CA GLN A 74 31.11 36.97 -64.05
C GLN A 74 30.19 35.77 -63.78
N LEU A 75 30.02 34.86 -64.75
CA LEU A 75 29.24 33.64 -64.58
C LEU A 75 29.88 32.71 -63.54
N ALA A 76 31.20 32.49 -63.64
CA ALA A 76 31.95 31.67 -62.69
C ALA A 76 31.92 32.26 -61.26
N ALA A 77 32.03 33.59 -61.14
CA ALA A 77 31.92 34.29 -59.87
C ALA A 77 30.51 34.16 -59.26
N ALA A 78 29.45 34.34 -60.06
CA ALA A 78 28.06 34.17 -59.61
C ALA A 78 27.79 32.73 -59.16
N LYS A 79 28.30 31.73 -59.90
CA LYS A 79 28.18 30.31 -59.54
C LYS A 79 28.93 29.97 -58.26
N THR A 80 30.14 30.50 -58.09
CA THR A 80 30.94 30.33 -56.87
C THR A 80 30.24 30.93 -55.66
N ALA A 81 29.73 32.16 -55.79
CA ALA A 81 29.04 32.85 -54.70
C ALA A 81 27.76 32.12 -54.25
N LEU A 82 26.95 31.64 -55.20
CA LEU A 82 25.76 30.84 -54.89
C LEU A 82 26.13 29.51 -54.23
N THR A 83 27.16 28.82 -54.74
CA THR A 83 27.64 27.55 -54.18
C THR A 83 28.11 27.73 -52.73
N THR A 84 28.84 28.81 -52.44
CA THR A 84 29.27 29.14 -51.07
C THR A 84 28.09 29.30 -50.12
N LEU A 85 27.01 29.96 -50.54
CA LEU A 85 25.78 30.05 -49.72
C LEU A 85 25.12 28.68 -49.52
N LEU A 86 25.00 27.88 -50.58
CA LEU A 86 24.41 26.54 -50.53
C LEU A 86 25.19 25.62 -49.55
N ASN A 87 26.51 25.73 -49.50
CA ASN A 87 27.35 24.97 -48.56
C ASN A 87 27.03 25.29 -47.08
N GLY A 88 26.43 26.44 -46.80
CA GLY A 88 25.98 26.84 -45.46
C GLY A 88 24.63 26.25 -45.02
N GLN A 89 23.94 25.48 -45.87
CA GLN A 89 22.58 25.00 -45.62
C GLN A 89 22.42 24.29 -44.28
N THR A 90 23.26 23.31 -43.96
CA THR A 90 23.16 22.52 -42.72
C THR A 90 23.24 23.40 -41.48
N GLU A 91 24.19 24.34 -41.46
CA GLU A 91 24.37 25.27 -40.34
C GLU A 91 23.17 26.20 -40.22
N LYS A 92 22.78 26.88 -41.31
CA LYS A 92 21.72 27.88 -41.30
C LYS A 92 20.34 27.27 -41.01
N VAL A 93 20.01 26.13 -41.63
CA VAL A 93 18.74 25.43 -41.38
C VAL A 93 18.70 24.84 -39.96
N GLY A 94 19.84 24.37 -39.44
CA GLY A 94 19.94 23.79 -38.10
C GLY A 94 19.57 24.76 -36.97
N LEU A 95 19.73 26.07 -37.17
CA LEU A 95 19.32 27.10 -36.20
C LEU A 95 17.81 27.15 -35.92
N TYR A 96 17.00 26.56 -36.80
CA TYR A 96 15.54 26.62 -36.74
C TYR A 96 14.92 25.25 -36.43
N ASN A 97 15.67 24.32 -35.81
CA ASN A 97 15.16 22.99 -35.48
C ASN A 97 13.90 23.01 -34.59
N ASP A 98 13.77 23.98 -33.70
CA ASP A 98 12.58 24.19 -32.87
C ASP A 98 11.53 25.12 -33.54
N TYR A 99 11.73 25.54 -34.79
CA TYR A 99 10.83 26.46 -35.52
C TYR A 99 10.49 25.86 -36.89
N ALA A 100 9.71 24.78 -36.89
CA ALA A 100 9.48 23.96 -38.08
C ALA A 100 8.98 24.76 -39.29
N LYS A 101 8.13 25.77 -39.08
CA LYS A 101 7.63 26.64 -40.16
C LYS A 101 8.76 27.46 -40.81
N ILE A 102 9.55 28.17 -39.99
CA ILE A 102 10.71 28.95 -40.45
C ILE A 102 11.72 28.04 -41.16
N LYS A 103 11.96 26.84 -40.59
CA LYS A 103 12.85 25.83 -41.14
C LYS A 103 12.38 25.35 -42.52
N ASP A 104 11.10 25.04 -42.68
CA ASP A 104 10.52 24.55 -43.93
C ASP A 104 10.62 25.59 -45.05
N ASP A 105 10.27 26.85 -44.76
CA ASP A 105 10.40 27.95 -45.72
C ASP A 105 11.86 28.15 -46.16
N LEU A 106 12.81 28.06 -45.22
CA LEU A 106 14.23 28.17 -45.53
C LEU A 106 14.73 26.98 -46.36
N VAL A 107 14.32 25.75 -46.05
CA VAL A 107 14.66 24.54 -46.82
C VAL A 107 14.15 24.64 -48.25
N LYS A 108 12.93 25.15 -48.47
CA LYS A 108 12.38 25.39 -49.81
C LYS A 108 13.22 26.41 -50.59
N ALA A 109 13.67 27.48 -49.95
CA ALA A 109 14.54 28.47 -50.58
C ALA A 109 15.92 27.89 -50.98
N TYR A 110 16.53 27.08 -50.11
CA TYR A 110 17.77 26.37 -50.42
C TYR A 110 17.58 25.38 -51.59
N THR A 111 16.45 24.66 -51.61
CA THR A 111 16.12 23.71 -52.68
C THR A 111 15.97 24.43 -54.03
N ALA A 112 15.21 25.52 -54.08
CA ALA A 112 15.04 26.33 -55.29
C ALA A 112 16.36 26.94 -55.77
N ALA A 113 17.20 27.43 -54.86
CA ALA A 113 18.52 27.97 -55.19
C ALA A 113 19.47 26.87 -55.74
N LYS A 114 19.39 25.66 -55.18
CA LYS A 114 20.16 24.50 -55.65
C LYS A 114 19.73 24.08 -57.06
N GLU A 115 18.44 24.04 -57.35
CA GLU A 115 17.92 23.74 -58.69
C GLU A 115 18.50 24.70 -59.75
N ILE A 116 18.62 26.00 -59.44
CA ILE A 116 19.25 26.97 -60.35
C ILE A 116 20.76 26.75 -60.47
N SER A 117 21.44 26.42 -59.36
CA SER A 117 22.89 26.15 -59.37
C SER A 117 23.28 24.92 -60.21
N ASP A 118 22.41 23.90 -60.20
CA ASP A 118 22.61 22.62 -60.88
C ASP A 118 22.25 22.68 -62.38
N LYS A 119 21.53 23.72 -62.85
CA LYS A 119 21.23 23.92 -64.27
C LYS A 119 22.51 24.10 -65.09
N SER A 120 22.64 23.32 -66.17
CA SER A 120 23.81 23.34 -67.06
C SER A 120 23.91 24.62 -67.91
N ASP A 121 22.78 25.25 -68.18
CA ASP A 121 22.62 26.45 -69.03
C ASP A 121 22.21 27.70 -68.22
N ALA A 122 22.37 27.68 -66.89
CA ALA A 122 22.06 28.82 -66.03
C ALA A 122 22.83 30.08 -66.44
N THR A 123 22.11 31.18 -66.59
CA THR A 123 22.70 32.49 -66.91
C THR A 123 23.24 33.21 -65.66
N SER A 124 24.15 34.17 -65.83
CA SER A 124 24.67 34.98 -64.72
C SER A 124 23.54 35.73 -63.98
N GLN A 125 22.49 36.13 -64.70
CA GLN A 125 21.32 36.80 -64.12
C GLN A 125 20.49 35.83 -63.27
N GLU A 126 20.25 34.60 -63.74
CA GLU A 126 19.54 33.58 -62.95
C GLU A 126 20.30 33.21 -61.68
N LEU A 127 21.62 33.03 -61.76
CA LEU A 127 22.47 32.72 -60.60
C LEU A 127 22.49 33.85 -59.58
N ASN A 128 22.62 35.11 -60.02
CA ASN A 128 22.56 36.27 -59.13
C ASN A 128 21.18 36.46 -58.51
N ASN A 129 20.10 36.25 -59.28
CA ASN A 129 18.73 36.29 -58.75
C ASN A 129 18.50 35.19 -57.70
N ALA A 130 18.96 33.96 -57.94
CA ALA A 130 18.88 32.86 -56.99
C ALA A 130 19.69 33.15 -55.71
N LYS A 131 20.89 33.72 -55.87
CA LYS A 131 21.73 34.19 -54.76
C LYS A 131 20.99 35.22 -53.90
N THR A 132 20.51 36.31 -54.49
CA THR A 132 19.78 37.36 -53.77
C THR A 132 18.51 36.83 -53.11
N THR A 133 17.79 35.92 -53.77
CA THR A 133 16.59 35.29 -53.20
C THR A 133 16.95 34.44 -51.98
N LEU A 134 18.02 33.65 -52.04
CA LEU A 134 18.48 32.85 -50.91
C LEU A 134 18.98 33.72 -49.75
N GLU A 135 19.77 34.77 -50.02
CA GLU A 135 20.22 35.74 -49.01
C GLU A 135 19.03 36.41 -48.30
N THR A 136 18.00 36.77 -49.08
CA THR A 136 16.76 37.34 -48.56
C THR A 136 16.02 36.33 -47.68
N ALA A 137 15.91 35.07 -48.11
CA ALA A 137 15.26 34.02 -47.32
C ALA A 137 16.00 33.74 -46.00
N ILE A 138 17.35 33.71 -46.01
CA ILE A 138 18.17 33.57 -44.80
C ILE A 138 17.92 34.74 -43.83
N THR A 139 17.90 35.97 -44.35
CA THR A 139 17.63 37.18 -43.56
C THR A 139 16.21 37.16 -42.97
N ASN A 140 15.22 36.76 -43.78
CA ASN A 140 13.83 36.64 -43.35
C ASN A 140 13.65 35.57 -42.27
N ALA A 141 14.33 34.42 -42.37
CA ALA A 141 14.29 33.39 -41.35
C ALA A 141 14.83 33.90 -40.01
N ALA A 142 15.94 34.65 -40.02
CA ALA A 142 16.49 35.28 -38.81
C ALA A 142 15.52 36.30 -38.21
N ASN A 143 14.94 37.18 -39.03
CA ASN A 143 13.98 38.18 -38.57
C ASN A 143 12.69 37.57 -38.03
N SER A 144 12.16 36.54 -38.69
CA SER A 144 10.98 35.80 -38.23
C SER A 144 11.20 35.15 -36.88
N LYS A 145 12.38 34.54 -36.65
CA LYS A 145 12.74 33.97 -35.36
C LYS A 145 12.79 35.05 -34.29
N THR A 146 13.49 36.16 -34.52
CA THR A 146 13.55 37.28 -33.57
C THR A 146 12.15 37.80 -33.23
N SER A 147 11.30 38.00 -34.23
CA SER A 147 9.91 38.46 -34.00
C SER A 147 9.07 37.44 -33.24
N PHE A 148 9.24 36.14 -33.51
CA PHE A 148 8.58 35.09 -32.74
C PHE A 148 9.03 35.14 -31.28
N ASP A 149 10.35 35.24 -31.05
CA ASP A 149 10.93 35.19 -29.72
C ASP A 149 10.50 36.38 -28.85
N GLU A 150 10.49 37.58 -29.42
CA GLU A 150 10.01 38.79 -28.75
C GLU A 150 8.52 38.71 -28.35
N LYS A 151 7.70 38.02 -29.17
CA LYS A 151 6.27 37.84 -28.90
C LYS A 151 5.98 36.73 -27.91
N ASN A 152 6.87 35.75 -27.76
CA ASN A 152 6.62 34.52 -27.00
C ASN A 152 7.72 34.19 -25.96
N PRO A 153 8.20 35.14 -25.15
CA PRO A 153 9.33 34.90 -24.24
C PRO A 153 9.03 33.82 -23.19
N GLU A 154 7.83 33.83 -22.61
CA GLU A 154 7.41 32.84 -21.60
C GLU A 154 7.24 31.44 -22.20
N LEU A 155 6.81 31.33 -23.46
CA LEU A 155 6.71 30.05 -24.14
C LEU A 155 8.09 29.43 -24.34
N ILE A 156 9.06 30.22 -24.78
CA ILE A 156 10.43 29.75 -25.01
C ILE A 156 11.05 29.27 -23.70
N LYS A 157 10.85 30.03 -22.62
CA LYS A 157 11.31 29.64 -21.29
C LYS A 157 10.68 28.31 -20.85
N ALA A 158 9.36 28.17 -20.95
CA ALA A 158 8.64 26.95 -20.59
C ALA A 158 9.09 25.74 -21.44
N TYR A 159 9.23 25.93 -22.74
CA TYR A 159 9.63 24.89 -23.70
C TYR A 159 11.06 24.41 -23.47
N ASN A 160 11.99 25.33 -23.19
CA ASN A 160 13.37 24.97 -22.86
C ASN A 160 13.47 24.23 -21.52
N ALA A 161 12.69 24.62 -20.52
CA ALA A 161 12.60 23.89 -19.26
C ALA A 161 12.06 22.47 -19.46
N LEU A 162 11.03 22.29 -20.29
CA LEU A 162 10.49 20.97 -20.64
C LEU A 162 11.54 20.11 -21.40
N LYS A 163 12.28 20.71 -22.34
CA LYS A 163 13.40 20.03 -23.04
C LYS A 163 14.45 19.52 -22.07
N GLU A 164 14.86 20.35 -21.11
CA GLU A 164 15.80 19.96 -20.07
C GLU A 164 15.25 18.81 -19.22
N THR A 165 14.02 18.92 -18.73
CA THR A 165 13.35 17.87 -17.95
C THR A 165 13.31 16.54 -18.68
N ILE A 166 13.02 16.52 -19.98
CA ILE A 166 12.93 15.29 -20.78
C ILE A 166 14.25 14.52 -20.86
N THR A 167 15.39 15.20 -20.72
CA THR A 167 16.70 14.51 -20.70
C THR A 167 16.87 13.56 -19.51
N SER A 168 16.05 13.70 -18.46
CA SER A 168 16.05 12.82 -17.28
C SER A 168 15.29 11.50 -17.47
N GLU A 169 14.57 11.31 -18.59
CA GLU A 169 13.70 10.15 -18.83
C GLU A 169 14.40 8.81 -18.55
N GLU A 170 15.57 8.60 -19.14
CA GLU A 170 16.32 7.34 -18.98
C GLU A 170 16.70 7.08 -17.51
N MET A 171 17.16 8.11 -16.80
CA MET A 171 17.52 7.99 -15.39
C MET A 171 16.32 7.65 -14.51
N SER A 172 15.16 8.25 -14.77
CA SER A 172 13.93 7.98 -14.02
C SER A 172 13.37 6.59 -14.32
N LEU A 173 13.35 6.17 -15.59
CA LEU A 173 12.80 4.87 -15.98
C LEU A 173 13.71 3.69 -15.58
N ASN A 174 15.03 3.86 -15.56
CA ASN A 174 15.97 2.83 -15.14
C ASN A 174 15.80 2.42 -13.66
N GLN A 175 15.21 3.29 -12.83
CA GLN A 175 14.89 2.98 -11.42
C GLN A 175 13.65 2.08 -11.27
N LEU A 176 12.89 1.86 -12.35
CA LEU A 176 11.58 1.21 -12.35
C LEU A 176 11.58 -0.12 -13.12
N MET A 177 12.73 -0.78 -13.19
CA MET A 177 12.90 -2.01 -13.97
C MET A 177 12.36 -3.27 -13.26
N ASP A 178 12.07 -3.18 -11.96
CA ASP A 178 11.43 -4.26 -11.21
C ASP A 178 9.96 -4.40 -11.62
N ALA A 179 9.47 -5.64 -11.76
CA ALA A 179 8.11 -5.94 -12.17
C ALA A 179 7.05 -5.34 -11.21
N ASN A 180 7.39 -5.12 -9.94
CA ASN A 180 6.52 -4.50 -8.96
C ASN A 180 6.25 -3.01 -9.26
N PHE A 181 7.06 -2.38 -10.11
CA PHE A 181 6.95 -0.96 -10.47
C PHE A 181 6.32 -0.71 -11.83
N GLU A 182 5.79 -1.74 -12.51
CA GLU A 182 5.27 -1.60 -13.88
C GLU A 182 4.17 -0.53 -13.99
N THR A 183 3.25 -0.43 -13.01
CA THR A 183 2.23 0.64 -13.02
C THR A 183 2.86 2.03 -12.92
N ILE A 184 3.88 2.20 -12.05
CA ILE A 184 4.62 3.47 -11.88
C ILE A 184 5.37 3.81 -13.16
N LYS A 185 6.09 2.83 -13.74
CA LYS A 185 6.83 2.97 -14.99
C LYS A 185 5.93 3.40 -16.13
N ASN A 186 4.75 2.79 -16.28
CA ASN A 186 3.79 3.14 -17.31
C ASN A 186 3.27 4.58 -17.11
N HIS A 187 2.97 4.97 -15.88
CA HIS A 187 2.53 6.34 -15.57
C HIS A 187 3.62 7.37 -15.94
N ILE A 188 4.86 7.17 -15.48
CA ILE A 188 6.00 8.06 -15.79
C ILE A 188 6.30 8.10 -17.29
N SER A 189 6.29 6.94 -17.97
CA SER A 189 6.55 6.86 -19.41
C SER A 189 5.52 7.64 -20.22
N ASN A 190 4.25 7.62 -19.80
CA ASN A 190 3.20 8.39 -20.45
C ASN A 190 3.42 9.90 -20.28
N LEU A 191 3.82 10.37 -19.09
CA LEU A 191 4.13 11.78 -18.86
C LEU A 191 5.31 12.27 -19.74
N TYR A 192 6.39 11.48 -19.81
CA TYR A 192 7.51 11.81 -20.70
C TYR A 192 7.09 11.79 -22.18
N LYS A 193 6.21 10.85 -22.57
CA LYS A 193 5.65 10.83 -23.93
C LYS A 193 4.86 12.10 -24.23
N GLU A 194 3.99 12.55 -23.33
CA GLU A 194 3.23 13.79 -23.50
C GLU A 194 4.16 15.00 -23.71
N GLY A 195 5.22 15.10 -22.90
CA GLY A 195 6.21 16.17 -23.08
C GLY A 195 7.00 16.06 -24.40
N LYS A 196 7.35 14.85 -24.83
CA LYS A 196 8.04 14.61 -26.11
C LYS A 196 7.15 14.96 -27.31
N ASP A 197 5.85 14.68 -27.22
CA ASP A 197 4.89 15.03 -28.25
C ASP A 197 4.84 16.57 -28.43
N ILE A 198 4.91 17.34 -27.33
CA ILE A 198 5.02 18.81 -27.37
C ILE A 198 6.32 19.27 -28.04
N ILE A 199 7.47 18.72 -27.64
CA ILE A 199 8.78 19.11 -28.23
C ILE A 199 8.83 18.76 -29.72
N THR A 200 8.27 17.61 -30.10
CA THR A 200 8.24 17.16 -31.49
C THR A 200 7.39 18.09 -32.37
N ALA A 201 6.34 18.71 -31.81
CA ALA A 201 5.54 19.70 -32.51
C ALA A 201 6.30 21.01 -32.79
N THR A 202 7.38 21.29 -32.04
CA THR A 202 8.22 22.50 -32.10
C THR A 202 7.54 23.79 -31.59
N LEU A 203 8.30 24.87 -31.38
CA LEU A 203 7.78 26.18 -30.94
C LEU A 203 6.91 26.85 -32.01
N ASP A 204 7.31 26.73 -33.28
CA ASP A 204 6.59 27.27 -34.43
C ASP A 204 6.29 26.15 -35.44
N PRO A 205 5.22 25.35 -35.21
CA PRO A 205 4.89 24.20 -36.03
C PRO A 205 4.63 24.58 -37.49
N ALA A 206 5.06 23.74 -38.44
CA ALA A 206 4.78 23.96 -39.87
C ALA A 206 3.27 23.92 -40.19
N THR A 207 2.51 23.16 -39.40
CA THR A 207 1.04 23.07 -39.46
C THR A 207 0.47 22.98 -38.05
N GLY A 208 -0.66 23.63 -37.79
CA GLY A 208 -1.32 23.62 -36.49
C GLY A 208 -1.04 24.90 -35.68
N ASN A 209 -1.40 24.85 -34.40
CA ASN A 209 -1.27 25.99 -33.50
C ASN A 209 0.05 25.94 -32.73
N VAL A 210 0.61 27.11 -32.46
CA VAL A 210 1.73 27.30 -31.52
C VAL A 210 1.36 26.68 -30.16
N PRO A 211 2.27 25.92 -29.50
CA PRO A 211 2.00 25.35 -28.19
C PRO A 211 1.61 26.42 -27.16
N GLN A 212 0.67 26.08 -26.28
CA GLN A 212 0.24 27.01 -25.23
C GLN A 212 1.16 26.92 -24.01
N VAL A 213 1.63 28.06 -23.52
CA VAL A 213 2.51 28.17 -22.33
C VAL A 213 1.97 27.37 -21.13
N MET A 214 0.66 27.46 -20.88
CA MET A 214 0.01 26.74 -19.78
C MET A 214 0.16 25.22 -19.92
N VAL A 215 -0.04 24.66 -21.11
CA VAL A 215 0.05 23.22 -21.38
C VAL A 215 1.49 22.74 -21.22
N VAL A 216 2.45 23.52 -21.73
CA VAL A 216 3.89 23.20 -21.59
C VAL A 216 4.30 23.17 -20.12
N ASN A 217 3.92 24.19 -19.35
CA ASN A 217 4.20 24.26 -17.91
C ASN A 217 3.52 23.13 -17.14
N GLN A 218 2.24 22.85 -17.38
CA GLN A 218 1.52 21.76 -16.70
C GLN A 218 2.16 20.39 -16.99
N THR A 219 2.57 20.15 -18.24
CA THR A 219 3.25 18.90 -18.62
C THR A 219 4.60 18.78 -17.93
N ASN A 220 5.38 19.87 -17.89
CA ASN A 220 6.67 19.91 -17.21
C ASN A 220 6.51 19.69 -15.70
N GLU A 221 5.58 20.39 -15.06
CA GLU A 221 5.25 20.24 -13.64
C GLU A 221 4.78 18.83 -13.30
N ALA A 222 3.99 18.19 -14.17
CA ALA A 222 3.55 16.82 -13.97
C ALA A 222 4.74 15.85 -13.93
N ILE A 223 5.71 15.98 -14.86
CA ILE A 223 6.93 15.15 -14.87
C ILE A 223 7.76 15.41 -13.61
N VAL A 224 8.01 16.67 -13.25
CA VAL A 224 8.81 17.04 -12.06
C VAL A 224 8.16 16.57 -10.76
N ASN A 225 6.84 16.74 -10.63
CA ASN A 225 6.09 16.29 -9.46
C ASN A 225 6.04 14.76 -9.35
N ALA A 226 5.93 14.05 -10.47
CA ALA A 226 5.91 12.59 -10.46
C ALA A 226 7.29 12.00 -10.13
N THR A 227 8.35 12.54 -10.73
CA THR A 227 9.73 12.09 -10.48
C THR A 227 10.19 12.39 -9.05
N SER A 228 9.75 13.49 -8.44
CA SER A 228 10.06 13.80 -7.03
C SER A 228 9.36 12.89 -6.01
N LYS A 229 8.27 12.22 -6.38
CA LYS A 229 7.53 11.27 -5.52
C LYS A 229 7.92 9.81 -5.71
N LEU A 230 8.92 9.54 -6.56
CA LEU A 230 9.21 8.19 -7.01
C LEU A 230 9.56 7.23 -5.86
N ASP A 231 10.29 7.71 -4.85
CA ASP A 231 10.65 6.91 -3.69
C ASP A 231 9.43 6.52 -2.85
N ASP A 232 8.48 7.44 -2.63
CA ASP A 232 7.22 7.16 -1.93
C ASP A 232 6.38 6.13 -2.67
N TRP A 233 6.28 6.27 -4.00
CA TRP A 233 5.53 5.34 -4.84
C TRP A 233 6.16 3.95 -4.85
N LYS A 234 7.49 3.86 -4.96
CA LYS A 234 8.24 2.60 -4.88
C LYS A 234 8.04 1.94 -3.51
N ASN A 235 8.15 2.70 -2.42
CA ASN A 235 7.96 2.18 -1.05
C ASN A 235 6.55 1.63 -0.84
N ASN A 236 5.52 2.32 -1.34
CA ASN A 236 4.14 1.84 -1.30
C ASN A 236 3.97 0.55 -2.12
N ALA A 237 4.47 0.50 -3.35
CA ALA A 237 4.39 -0.68 -4.21
C ALA A 237 5.14 -1.89 -3.61
N ILE A 238 6.34 -1.68 -3.02
CA ILE A 238 7.07 -2.71 -2.27
C ILE A 238 6.23 -3.19 -1.10
N THR A 239 5.70 -2.27 -0.28
CA THR A 239 4.89 -2.62 0.90
C THR A 239 3.68 -3.45 0.51
N LEU A 240 2.97 -3.08 -0.57
CA LEU A 240 1.83 -3.84 -1.09
C LEU A 240 2.23 -5.24 -1.57
N ASN A 241 3.41 -5.38 -2.19
CA ASN A 241 3.87 -6.64 -2.75
C ASN A 241 4.43 -7.61 -1.70
N THR A 242 5.19 -7.12 -0.72
CA THR A 242 5.86 -7.96 0.30
C THR A 242 5.12 -7.99 1.64
N SER A 243 4.05 -7.21 1.77
CA SER A 243 3.24 -7.05 2.99
C SER A 243 1.86 -6.48 2.64
N PHE A 244 1.39 -5.46 3.36
CA PHE A 244 0.08 -4.84 3.20
C PHE A 244 0.04 -3.42 3.77
N LEU A 245 -0.93 -2.63 3.31
CA LEU A 245 -1.38 -1.41 3.97
C LEU A 245 -2.41 -1.77 5.04
N LYS A 246 -2.24 -1.25 6.26
CA LYS A 246 -3.19 -1.44 7.37
C LYS A 246 -4.02 -0.19 7.57
N GLU A 247 -5.31 -0.31 7.31
CA GLU A 247 -6.29 0.76 7.45
C GLU A 247 -7.10 0.56 8.73
N ILE A 248 -6.74 1.34 9.75
CA ILE A 248 -7.40 1.32 11.06
C ILE A 248 -8.76 1.99 10.95
N LEU A 249 -9.80 1.37 11.51
CA LEU A 249 -11.14 1.93 11.46
C LEU A 249 -11.23 3.23 12.27
N LYS A 250 -11.93 4.22 11.70
CA LYS A 250 -12.15 5.52 12.33
C LYS A 250 -13.66 5.77 12.44
N SER A 251 -14.15 6.09 13.63
CA SER A 251 -15.57 6.41 13.83
C SER A 251 -16.03 7.59 12.96
N ALA A 252 -15.15 8.56 12.69
CA ALA A 252 -15.41 9.71 11.82
C ALA A 252 -15.63 9.34 10.33
N SER A 253 -15.24 8.13 9.92
CA SER A 253 -15.44 7.62 8.55
C SER A 253 -16.81 6.96 8.35
N LEU A 254 -17.65 6.89 9.39
CA LEU A 254 -19.05 6.50 9.27
C LEU A 254 -19.89 7.70 8.84
N SER A 255 -20.76 7.52 7.85
CA SER A 255 -21.75 8.56 7.54
C SER A 255 -22.71 8.74 8.72
N ALA A 256 -23.11 9.99 8.96
CA ALA A 256 -24.22 10.26 9.86
C ALA A 256 -25.46 9.56 9.29
N ALA A 257 -25.98 8.56 9.99
CA ALA A 257 -27.21 7.89 9.59
C ALA A 257 -28.33 8.94 9.48
N THR A 258 -28.84 9.17 8.27
CA THR A 258 -29.94 10.11 8.05
C THR A 258 -31.25 9.48 8.52
N GLY A 259 -31.76 9.99 9.64
CA GLY A 259 -33.11 9.74 10.17
C GLY A 259 -33.36 10.73 11.32
N ASP A 260 -34.58 11.27 11.42
CA ASP A 260 -34.93 12.33 12.36
C ASP A 260 -34.58 11.91 13.81
N ASN A 261 -33.63 12.66 14.43
CA ASN A 261 -32.81 12.38 15.64
C ASN A 261 -31.34 11.95 15.41
N ALA A 262 -30.77 12.17 14.23
CA ALA A 262 -29.33 12.00 13.98
C ALA A 262 -28.45 12.88 14.90
N THR A 263 -28.01 12.29 16.01
CA THR A 263 -27.00 12.85 16.92
C THR A 263 -25.91 11.81 17.16
N THR A 264 -24.74 12.02 16.54
CA THR A 264 -23.44 11.37 16.83
C THR A 264 -23.32 9.86 16.62
N VAL A 265 -22.10 9.39 16.33
CA VAL A 265 -21.73 7.97 16.47
C VAL A 265 -22.13 7.52 17.87
N GLN A 266 -23.12 6.62 17.98
CA GLN A 266 -23.59 6.14 19.27
C GLN A 266 -22.44 5.40 19.97
N GLN A 267 -22.11 5.85 21.18
CA GLN A 267 -20.94 5.36 21.92
C GLN A 267 -21.17 3.95 22.46
N GLN A 268 -20.13 3.12 22.38
CA GLN A 268 -20.11 1.81 23.04
C GLN A 268 -20.37 1.94 24.55
N PRO A 269 -20.80 0.87 25.23
CA PRO A 269 -20.95 0.87 26.68
C PRO A 269 -19.65 1.23 27.42
N GLY A 270 -19.73 2.17 28.37
CA GLY A 270 -18.55 2.71 29.05
C GLY A 270 -17.83 1.72 29.97
N ASP A 271 -18.47 0.60 30.31
CA ASP A 271 -17.94 -0.49 31.12
C ASP A 271 -17.24 -1.59 30.29
N TYR A 272 -17.34 -1.54 28.97
CA TYR A 272 -16.71 -2.52 28.08
C TYR A 272 -15.20 -2.31 27.97
N SER A 273 -14.45 -3.40 28.15
CA SER A 273 -13.03 -3.46 27.78
C SER A 273 -12.84 -4.12 26.42
N PHE A 274 -13.55 -5.22 26.19
CA PHE A 274 -13.63 -5.90 24.90
C PHE A 274 -14.81 -5.39 24.09
N VAL A 275 -14.65 -5.45 22.78
CA VAL A 275 -15.58 -4.88 21.81
C VAL A 275 -16.06 -5.91 20.80
N ALA A 276 -15.84 -7.20 21.07
CA ALA A 276 -16.47 -8.31 20.38
C ALA A 276 -16.62 -9.47 21.36
N TYR A 277 -17.78 -10.13 21.33
CA TYR A 277 -18.12 -11.16 22.30
C TYR A 277 -18.57 -12.45 21.63
N ALA A 278 -18.23 -13.61 22.20
CA ALA A 278 -18.65 -14.92 21.72
C ALA A 278 -20.05 -15.30 22.22
N SER A 279 -20.94 -14.32 22.31
CA SER A 279 -22.33 -14.46 22.79
C SER A 279 -23.20 -13.38 22.17
N ASP A 280 -24.48 -13.69 21.97
CA ASP A 280 -25.44 -12.74 21.42
C ASP A 280 -25.49 -11.46 22.24
N ILE A 281 -25.47 -10.32 21.54
CA ILE A 281 -25.72 -9.01 22.15
C ILE A 281 -27.05 -8.51 21.64
N ALA A 282 -28.06 -8.53 22.49
CA ALA A 282 -29.39 -8.03 22.15
C ALA A 282 -29.34 -6.51 21.88
N SER A 283 -29.90 -6.12 20.72
CA SER A 283 -30.09 -4.75 20.25
C SER A 283 -28.96 -3.77 20.58
N PRO A 284 -27.74 -3.97 20.02
CA PRO A 284 -26.67 -2.99 20.16
C PRO A 284 -27.15 -1.67 19.55
N ASN A 285 -27.09 -0.60 20.34
CA ASN A 285 -27.37 0.76 19.92
C ASN A 285 -26.06 1.56 19.83
N TRP A 286 -25.01 0.94 19.29
CA TRP A 286 -23.74 1.59 18.99
C TRP A 286 -23.24 1.07 17.65
N ASN A 287 -22.60 1.95 16.89
CA ASN A 287 -22.18 1.65 15.52
C ASN A 287 -20.69 1.35 15.43
N PHE A 288 -19.90 1.86 16.39
CA PHE A 288 -18.46 1.72 16.44
C PHE A 288 -18.03 1.37 17.86
N ALA A 289 -17.04 0.50 17.98
CA ALA A 289 -16.44 0.19 19.26
C ALA A 289 -14.94 -0.07 19.12
N GLN A 290 -14.15 0.41 20.07
CA GLN A 290 -12.71 0.20 20.19
C GLN A 290 -12.34 -0.37 21.57
N ARG A 291 -11.42 -1.33 21.55
CA ARG A 291 -10.91 -1.97 22.77
C ARG A 291 -10.40 -0.91 23.76
N THR A 292 -10.80 -1.04 25.00
CA THR A 292 -10.46 -0.09 26.07
C THR A 292 -9.59 -0.77 27.12
N VAL A 293 -8.45 -0.16 27.41
CA VAL A 293 -7.54 -0.56 28.51
C VAL A 293 -7.95 0.15 29.80
N TRP A 294 -7.87 -0.57 30.92
CA TRP A 294 -8.33 -0.10 32.22
C TRP A 294 -7.19 0.02 33.23
N THR A 295 -7.42 0.82 34.26
CA THR A 295 -6.61 0.84 35.49
C THR A 295 -7.52 0.56 36.69
N ALA A 296 -6.94 0.40 37.88
CA ALA A 296 -7.71 0.33 39.11
C ALA A 296 -7.05 1.14 40.22
N ASP A 297 -7.87 1.75 41.08
CA ASP A 297 -7.40 2.48 42.24
C ASP A 297 -7.00 1.55 43.41
N ASN A 298 -6.59 2.15 44.54
CA ASN A 298 -6.22 1.41 45.75
C ASN A 298 -7.39 0.64 46.38
N LYS A 299 -8.64 0.92 45.98
CA LYS A 299 -9.86 0.21 46.38
C LYS A 299 -10.29 -0.83 45.34
N LEU A 300 -9.44 -1.08 44.32
CA LEU A 300 -9.69 -1.99 43.20
C LEU A 300 -10.89 -1.62 42.33
N VAL A 301 -11.35 -0.36 42.40
CA VAL A 301 -12.38 0.17 41.50
C VAL A 301 -11.73 0.46 40.15
N THR A 302 -12.27 -0.12 39.08
CA THR A 302 -11.71 0.00 37.73
C THR A 302 -12.28 1.20 36.97
N SER A 303 -11.41 1.93 36.28
CA SER A 303 -11.76 3.02 35.35
C SER A 303 -10.97 2.91 34.03
N PRO A 304 -11.51 3.41 32.89
CA PRO A 304 -10.77 3.44 31.65
C PRO A 304 -9.48 4.24 31.82
N LEU A 305 -8.41 3.81 31.17
CA LEU A 305 -7.16 4.53 31.20
C LEU A 305 -7.32 5.89 30.47
N PRO A 306 -6.92 7.03 31.06
CA PRO A 306 -7.16 8.38 30.50
C PRO A 306 -6.59 8.60 29.08
N ASN A 307 -5.49 7.92 28.74
CA ASN A 307 -4.81 8.02 27.45
C ASN A 307 -5.46 7.19 26.33
N ASN A 308 -6.65 6.63 26.56
CA ASN A 308 -7.51 6.14 25.48
C ASN A 308 -8.34 7.28 24.84
N SER A 309 -8.15 8.53 25.26
CA SER A 309 -8.81 9.72 24.70
C SER A 309 -7.95 10.38 23.60
N GLN A 310 -8.62 11.07 22.67
CA GLN A 310 -8.28 11.29 21.26
C GLN A 310 -6.95 12.01 20.87
N ASN A 311 -5.98 12.23 21.77
CA ASN A 311 -4.78 13.02 21.46
C ASN A 311 -3.42 12.31 21.68
N SER A 312 -3.42 11.00 21.96
CA SER A 312 -2.22 10.14 21.90
C SER A 312 -2.50 8.90 21.06
N ALA A 313 -1.46 8.32 20.42
CA ALA A 313 -1.61 7.07 19.71
C ALA A 313 -2.27 6.02 20.63
N PRO A 314 -3.40 5.40 20.23
CA PRO A 314 -4.13 4.52 21.11
C PRO A 314 -3.29 3.28 21.43
N LEU A 315 -3.38 2.77 22.67
CA LEU A 315 -2.65 1.57 23.10
C LEU A 315 -3.01 0.32 22.28
N THR A 316 -4.18 0.35 21.64
CA THR A 316 -4.71 -0.71 20.79
C THR A 316 -5.57 -0.09 19.68
N ASP A 317 -5.48 -0.64 18.48
CA ASP A 317 -6.31 -0.26 17.33
C ASP A 317 -7.41 -1.27 17.01
N VAL A 318 -7.60 -2.30 17.85
CA VAL A 318 -8.68 -3.28 17.72
C VAL A 318 -10.03 -2.59 17.85
N SER A 319 -10.75 -2.52 16.73
CA SER A 319 -12.01 -1.80 16.60
C SER A 319 -12.96 -2.54 15.67
N TRP A 320 -14.25 -2.26 15.83
CA TRP A 320 -15.31 -2.90 15.07
C TRP A 320 -16.35 -1.87 14.68
N ILE A 321 -16.81 -1.94 13.43
CA ILE A 321 -18.11 -1.41 13.04
C ILE A 321 -19.14 -2.48 13.40
N TYR A 322 -20.07 -2.13 14.27
CA TYR A 322 -21.14 -3.02 14.76
C TYR A 322 -22.34 -3.07 13.82
N THR A 323 -22.66 -1.94 13.21
CA THR A 323 -23.79 -1.83 12.31
C THR A 323 -23.58 -0.69 11.31
N LEU A 324 -24.12 -0.89 10.12
CA LEU A 324 -24.31 0.09 9.07
C LEU A 324 -25.82 0.17 8.79
N SER A 325 -26.61 0.43 9.83
CA SER A 325 -28.07 0.44 9.79
C SER A 325 -28.62 1.85 9.54
N GLY A 326 -29.65 1.92 8.70
CA GLY A 326 -30.33 3.16 8.33
C GLY A 326 -30.10 3.54 6.87
N THR A 327 -31.05 4.24 6.25
CA THR A 327 -30.92 4.72 4.87
C THR A 327 -29.69 5.61 4.74
N GLY A 328 -28.78 5.28 3.82
CA GLY A 328 -27.56 6.05 3.58
C GLY A 328 -26.40 5.79 4.57
N ALA A 329 -26.53 4.84 5.49
CA ALA A 329 -25.43 4.44 6.38
C ALA A 329 -24.32 3.75 5.57
N LYS A 330 -23.10 4.28 5.68
CA LYS A 330 -21.91 3.80 4.98
C LYS A 330 -20.65 4.01 5.79
N TYR A 331 -19.62 3.25 5.44
CA TYR A 331 -18.25 3.48 5.91
C TYR A 331 -17.34 3.74 4.72
N THR A 332 -16.57 4.83 4.77
CA THR A 332 -15.68 5.23 3.68
C THR A 332 -14.22 5.22 4.11
N LEU A 333 -13.39 4.57 3.30
CA LEU A 333 -11.95 4.50 3.47
C LEU A 333 -11.26 5.02 2.20
N THR A 334 -10.19 5.78 2.37
CA THR A 334 -9.32 6.22 1.27
C THR A 334 -7.89 5.77 1.53
N PHE A 335 -7.19 5.29 0.51
CA PHE A 335 -5.81 4.82 0.57
C PHE A 335 -5.07 5.11 -0.74
N ASP A 336 -3.76 5.30 -0.66
CA ASP A 336 -2.91 5.44 -1.85
C ASP A 336 -2.38 4.09 -2.30
N TYR A 337 -2.42 3.86 -3.61
CA TYR A 337 -2.09 2.58 -4.22
C TYR A 337 -1.28 2.77 -5.51
N TYR A 338 -0.06 2.25 -5.50
CA TYR A 338 0.88 2.34 -6.63
C TYR A 338 1.31 0.97 -7.17
N GLY A 339 0.62 -0.10 -6.76
CA GLY A 339 0.84 -1.47 -7.24
C GLY A 339 0.08 -1.80 -8.55
N PRO A 340 -0.12 -3.10 -8.84
CA PRO A 340 -0.93 -3.57 -9.99
C PRO A 340 -2.40 -3.14 -9.93
N GLN A 341 -3.09 -3.03 -11.07
CA GLN A 341 -4.52 -2.64 -11.08
C GLN A 341 -5.47 -3.63 -10.36
N THR A 342 -4.97 -4.78 -9.93
CA THR A 342 -5.68 -5.75 -9.09
C THR A 342 -4.99 -5.85 -7.73
N GLY A 343 -5.79 -5.82 -6.66
CA GLY A 343 -5.33 -6.01 -5.29
C GLY A 343 -6.30 -6.87 -4.47
N TYR A 344 -5.97 -7.11 -3.21
CA TYR A 344 -6.75 -7.93 -2.30
C TYR A 344 -6.98 -7.20 -1.00
N LEU A 345 -8.25 -7.13 -0.59
CA LEU A 345 -8.68 -6.59 0.68
C LEU A 345 -9.00 -7.74 1.64
N TYR A 346 -8.50 -7.64 2.86
CA TYR A 346 -8.81 -8.52 3.97
C TYR A 346 -9.34 -7.72 5.16
N PHE A 347 -10.28 -8.28 5.91
CA PHE A 347 -10.75 -7.72 7.17
C PHE A 347 -11.39 -8.81 8.04
N PRO A 348 -11.25 -8.76 9.38
CA PRO A 348 -11.95 -9.68 10.25
C PRO A 348 -13.45 -9.35 10.29
N TYR A 349 -14.29 -10.38 10.34
CA TYR A 349 -15.74 -10.22 10.41
C TYR A 349 -16.43 -11.31 11.25
N LYS A 350 -17.59 -10.98 11.83
CA LYS A 350 -18.41 -11.91 12.62
C LYS A 350 -19.86 -11.42 12.80
N LEU A 351 -20.74 -12.24 13.39
CA LEU A 351 -22.10 -11.81 13.77
C LEU A 351 -22.15 -11.20 15.17
N VAL A 352 -23.07 -10.26 15.36
CA VAL A 352 -23.48 -9.79 16.70
C VAL A 352 -24.52 -10.72 17.35
N LYS A 353 -25.42 -11.28 16.53
CA LYS A 353 -26.53 -12.14 16.95
C LYS A 353 -26.72 -13.29 15.98
N ASP A 354 -27.01 -14.48 16.51
CA ASP A 354 -27.18 -15.66 15.65
C ASP A 354 -28.43 -15.57 14.74
N THR A 355 -29.47 -14.87 15.21
CA THR A 355 -30.72 -14.68 14.44
C THR A 355 -30.52 -13.97 13.11
N ASP A 356 -29.43 -13.21 12.96
CA ASP A 356 -29.14 -12.43 11.76
C ASP A 356 -28.42 -13.25 10.67
N LYS A 357 -28.02 -14.50 10.96
CA LYS A 357 -27.17 -15.33 10.07
C LYS A 357 -27.73 -15.53 8.66
N ASN A 358 -29.06 -15.56 8.52
CA ASN A 358 -29.75 -15.74 7.23
C ASN A 358 -30.02 -14.41 6.52
N ASN A 359 -29.81 -13.28 7.19
CA ASN A 359 -30.13 -11.94 6.71
C ASN A 359 -28.87 -11.10 6.48
N ILE A 360 -27.69 -11.71 6.45
CA ILE A 360 -26.45 -10.96 6.25
C ILE A 360 -26.31 -10.42 4.83
N GLY A 361 -25.68 -9.25 4.73
CA GLY A 361 -25.27 -8.66 3.46
C GLY A 361 -24.26 -7.54 3.68
N LEU A 362 -23.25 -7.51 2.82
CA LEU A 362 -22.27 -6.44 2.75
C LEU A 362 -21.96 -6.22 1.28
N GLN A 363 -21.89 -4.96 0.87
CA GLN A 363 -21.48 -4.58 -0.47
C GLN A 363 -20.46 -3.46 -0.38
N TYR A 364 -19.66 -3.31 -1.42
CA TYR A 364 -18.69 -2.23 -1.52
C TYR A 364 -18.77 -1.56 -2.88
N LYS A 365 -18.38 -0.30 -2.93
CA LYS A 365 -18.12 0.45 -4.16
C LYS A 365 -16.67 0.91 -4.13
N LEU A 366 -15.90 0.53 -5.14
CA LEU A 366 -14.52 0.99 -5.34
C LEU A 366 -14.54 2.18 -6.30
N ASN A 367 -14.01 3.32 -5.84
CA ASN A 367 -13.98 4.59 -6.55
C ASN A 367 -15.38 4.96 -7.08
N ASP A 368 -15.48 5.33 -8.35
CA ASP A 368 -16.73 5.70 -9.02
C ASP A 368 -17.45 4.49 -9.63
N GLY A 369 -17.01 3.27 -9.31
CA GLY A 369 -17.55 2.02 -9.85
C GLY A 369 -18.96 1.68 -9.37
N ASN A 370 -19.42 0.49 -9.76
CA ASN A 370 -20.69 -0.07 -9.33
C ASN A 370 -20.56 -0.73 -7.94
N PHE A 371 -21.70 -0.95 -7.28
CA PHE A 371 -21.73 -1.77 -6.08
C PHE A 371 -21.46 -3.23 -6.41
N GLU A 372 -20.54 -3.83 -5.68
CA GLU A 372 -20.21 -5.25 -5.72
C GLU A 372 -20.56 -5.90 -4.39
N GLN A 373 -21.21 -7.07 -4.45
CA GLN A 373 -21.59 -7.81 -3.26
C GLN A 373 -20.42 -8.62 -2.72
N ILE A 374 -20.21 -8.54 -1.41
CA ILE A 374 -19.31 -9.44 -0.69
C ILE A 374 -20.13 -10.68 -0.32
N ASN A 375 -19.85 -11.77 -1.04
CA ASN A 375 -20.60 -13.00 -0.89
C ASN A 375 -20.09 -13.83 0.28
N PHE A 376 -21.04 -14.34 1.07
CA PHE A 376 -20.81 -15.27 2.16
C PHE A 376 -21.44 -16.61 1.81
N ALA A 377 -20.83 -17.70 2.26
CA ALA A 377 -21.38 -19.04 2.12
C ALA A 377 -22.77 -19.12 2.78
N PRO A 378 -23.73 -19.86 2.21
CA PRO A 378 -25.03 -20.04 2.81
C PRO A 378 -24.91 -20.82 4.13
N ALA A 379 -25.70 -20.44 5.13
CA ALA A 379 -25.82 -21.22 6.36
C ALA A 379 -26.37 -22.62 6.01
N GLN A 380 -25.67 -23.68 6.41
CA GLN A 380 -26.14 -25.05 6.21
C GLN A 380 -27.43 -25.27 7.02
N PRO A 381 -28.52 -25.82 6.43
CA PRO A 381 -29.72 -26.17 7.17
C PRO A 381 -29.44 -27.30 8.17
N VAL A 382 -29.96 -27.18 9.40
CA VAL A 382 -30.04 -28.29 10.35
C VAL A 382 -31.23 -29.14 9.94
N GLU A 383 -31.02 -30.34 9.40
CA GLU A 383 -32.13 -31.27 9.10
C GLU A 383 -32.81 -31.71 10.40
N ALA A 384 -34.11 -31.46 10.50
CA ALA A 384 -34.97 -31.98 11.57
C ALA A 384 -35.24 -33.47 11.29
N GLY A 385 -34.71 -34.35 12.15
CA GLY A 385 -34.90 -35.79 12.01
C GLY A 385 -36.34 -36.25 12.27
N PRO A 386 -36.86 -37.27 11.55
CA PRO A 386 -38.08 -37.98 11.94
C PRO A 386 -37.81 -38.93 13.12
N ALA A 387 -38.85 -39.18 13.92
CA ALA A 387 -38.86 -39.96 15.15
C ALA A 387 -38.42 -41.44 14.99
N GLU A 388 -37.80 -41.95 16.06
CA GLU A 388 -37.28 -43.30 16.33
C GLU A 388 -38.31 -44.44 16.12
N PRO A 389 -37.89 -45.72 15.88
CA PRO A 389 -37.26 -46.52 16.95
C PRO A 389 -36.12 -47.50 16.56
N ALA A 390 -35.23 -47.68 17.54
CA ALA A 390 -34.52 -48.92 17.95
C ALA A 390 -33.27 -49.43 17.18
N ARG A 391 -32.13 -49.17 17.86
CA ARG A 391 -30.98 -50.06 18.15
C ARG A 391 -29.82 -50.18 17.14
N SER A 392 -28.81 -49.39 17.45
CA SER A 392 -27.36 -49.69 17.49
C SER A 392 -26.66 -50.11 16.19
N THR A 393 -26.02 -49.14 15.54
CA THR A 393 -24.56 -49.10 15.35
C THR A 393 -24.15 -47.66 14.96
N MET A 394 -23.01 -47.22 15.48
CA MET A 394 -22.43 -45.87 15.37
C MET A 394 -22.43 -45.29 13.93
N PRO A 395 -22.78 -44.01 13.74
CA PRO A 395 -22.25 -43.19 12.67
C PRO A 395 -21.19 -42.23 13.21
N GLN A 396 -19.99 -42.37 12.66
CA GLN A 396 -18.84 -41.50 12.80
C GLN A 396 -19.15 -40.13 12.17
N SER A 397 -19.38 -39.10 13.00
CA SER A 397 -19.44 -37.71 12.56
C SER A 397 -18.02 -37.12 12.46
N THR A 398 -17.54 -36.97 11.23
CA THR A 398 -16.35 -36.18 10.88
C THR A 398 -16.57 -34.70 11.22
N PRO A 399 -15.68 -34.05 11.98
CA PRO A 399 -15.64 -32.59 12.09
C PRO A 399 -15.17 -31.98 10.76
N ALA A 400 -15.84 -30.91 10.33
CA ALA A 400 -15.50 -30.16 9.13
C ALA A 400 -14.07 -29.60 9.24
N ASN A 401 -13.20 -30.21 8.46
CA ASN A 401 -11.78 -29.89 8.32
C ASN A 401 -11.65 -28.59 7.51
N GLN A 402 -11.20 -27.49 8.13
CA GLN A 402 -10.74 -26.31 7.40
C GLN A 402 -9.35 -26.58 6.79
N THR A 403 -9.31 -27.41 5.75
CA THR A 403 -8.16 -27.51 4.85
C THR A 403 -8.14 -26.30 3.92
N SER A 404 -7.31 -25.30 4.25
CA SER A 404 -6.80 -24.36 3.24
C SER A 404 -5.63 -25.02 2.52
N GLY A 405 -5.93 -25.88 1.56
CA GLY A 405 -4.97 -26.53 0.66
C GLY A 405 -5.52 -26.48 -0.77
N GLU A 406 -4.65 -26.12 -1.70
CA GLU A 406 -4.92 -25.76 -3.10
C GLU A 406 -5.72 -26.80 -3.89
N ASN A 407 -6.90 -26.43 -4.38
CA ASN A 407 -7.32 -26.71 -5.77
C ASN A 407 -8.54 -25.87 -6.17
N MET A 408 -8.41 -25.18 -7.30
CA MET A 408 -9.37 -24.20 -7.82
C MET A 408 -10.63 -24.88 -8.38
N THR A 409 -11.80 -24.59 -7.79
CA THR A 409 -13.13 -24.71 -8.42
C THR A 409 -14.07 -23.67 -7.80
N ALA A 410 -15.06 -23.20 -8.57
CA ALA A 410 -15.89 -22.00 -8.34
C ALA A 410 -16.55 -21.82 -6.95
N ALA A 411 -16.51 -22.82 -6.06
CA ALA A 411 -16.87 -22.70 -4.65
C ALA A 411 -15.84 -21.91 -3.80
N SER A 412 -14.65 -21.62 -4.34
CA SER A 412 -13.52 -21.01 -3.61
C SER A 412 -13.56 -19.46 -3.47
N GLN A 413 -14.63 -18.79 -3.90
CA GLN A 413 -14.78 -17.32 -3.79
C GLN A 413 -15.70 -16.87 -2.65
N LEU A 414 -16.35 -17.78 -1.93
CA LEU A 414 -17.29 -17.42 -0.85
C LEU A 414 -16.55 -17.27 0.48
N ASN A 415 -16.78 -16.16 1.18
CA ASN A 415 -16.34 -16.01 2.56
C ASN A 415 -17.16 -16.93 3.47
N PRO A 416 -16.59 -17.58 4.50
CA PRO A 416 -17.37 -18.42 5.42
C PRO A 416 -18.59 -17.69 6.01
N THR A 417 -19.70 -18.40 6.25
CA THR A 417 -20.84 -17.82 6.96
C THR A 417 -20.36 -17.29 8.33
N PRO A 418 -20.58 -16.01 8.65
CA PRO A 418 -20.22 -15.48 9.95
C PRO A 418 -21.04 -16.14 11.06
N THR A 419 -20.41 -16.36 12.20
CA THR A 419 -21.06 -16.86 13.41
C THR A 419 -20.86 -15.85 14.55
N VAL A 420 -21.57 -16.05 15.66
CA VAL A 420 -21.35 -15.28 16.88
C VAL A 420 -20.13 -15.80 17.65
N SER A 421 -19.79 -17.08 17.54
CA SER A 421 -18.71 -17.72 18.29
C SER A 421 -17.31 -17.49 17.73
N ASP A 422 -17.19 -17.05 16.48
CA ASP A 422 -15.93 -17.04 15.73
C ASP A 422 -15.66 -15.69 15.06
N ILE A 423 -14.38 -15.41 14.82
CA ILE A 423 -13.91 -14.32 13.97
C ILE A 423 -13.36 -14.96 12.70
N ASN A 424 -14.02 -14.68 11.58
CA ASN A 424 -13.53 -15.05 10.26
C ASN A 424 -12.72 -13.89 9.66
N VAL A 425 -11.96 -14.15 8.59
CA VAL A 425 -11.25 -13.11 7.84
C VAL A 425 -11.72 -13.15 6.39
N ALA A 426 -12.32 -12.06 5.93
CA ALA A 426 -12.80 -11.95 4.56
C ALA A 426 -11.61 -11.78 3.60
N LYS A 427 -11.79 -12.21 2.36
CA LYS A 427 -10.90 -11.90 1.23
C LYS A 427 -11.75 -11.39 0.09
N VAL A 428 -11.46 -10.19 -0.38
CA VAL A 428 -12.12 -9.55 -1.52
C VAL A 428 -11.05 -9.21 -2.56
N THR A 429 -11.33 -9.52 -3.83
CA THR A 429 -10.45 -9.11 -4.94
C THR A 429 -10.93 -7.75 -5.43
N LEU A 430 -10.05 -6.76 -5.39
CA LEU A 430 -10.30 -5.42 -5.90
C LEU A 430 -9.72 -5.34 -7.32
N SER A 431 -10.54 -4.91 -8.29
CA SER A 431 -10.11 -4.72 -9.67
C SER A 431 -10.27 -3.26 -10.08
N ASN A 432 -9.50 -2.80 -11.07
CA ASN A 432 -9.50 -1.42 -11.55
C ASN A 432 -9.07 -0.40 -10.47
N LEU A 433 -8.05 -0.76 -9.67
CA LEU A 433 -7.40 0.18 -8.78
C LEU A 433 -6.73 1.29 -9.60
N LYS A 434 -7.03 2.55 -9.24
CA LYS A 434 -6.44 3.74 -9.86
C LYS A 434 -5.01 3.92 -9.35
N PHE A 435 -4.15 4.51 -10.18
CA PHE A 435 -2.83 4.97 -9.75
C PHE A 435 -3.00 6.13 -8.77
N GLY A 436 -2.46 6.01 -7.54
CA GLY A 436 -2.63 6.99 -6.49
C GLY A 436 -3.85 6.72 -5.61
N SER A 437 -4.65 7.76 -5.34
CA SER A 437 -5.70 7.69 -4.33
C SER A 437 -6.90 6.87 -4.80
N ASN A 438 -7.33 5.93 -3.95
CA ASN A 438 -8.50 5.08 -4.14
C ASN A 438 -9.44 5.18 -2.94
N THR A 439 -10.74 5.06 -3.17
CA THR A 439 -11.76 5.09 -2.13
C THR A 439 -12.61 3.83 -2.17
N ILE A 440 -12.83 3.20 -1.01
CA ILE A 440 -13.81 2.12 -0.84
C ILE A 440 -14.93 2.62 0.05
N GLU A 441 -16.16 2.48 -0.43
CA GLU A 441 -17.39 2.72 0.32
C GLU A 441 -18.07 1.39 0.62
N PHE A 442 -18.23 1.05 1.91
CA PHE A 442 -19.02 -0.08 2.36
C PHE A 442 -20.43 0.34 2.73
N SER A 443 -21.40 -0.48 2.34
CA SER A 443 -22.82 -0.29 2.68
C SER A 443 -23.53 -1.64 2.80
N VAL A 444 -24.79 -1.60 3.21
CA VAL A 444 -25.63 -2.78 3.40
C VAL A 444 -26.67 -2.83 2.28
N PRO A 445 -26.83 -3.96 1.57
CA PRO A 445 -27.94 -4.13 0.66
C PRO A 445 -29.29 -3.98 1.36
N MET A 446 -30.33 -3.58 0.61
CA MET A 446 -31.68 -3.43 1.16
C MET A 446 -32.16 -4.71 1.87
N ASN A 447 -32.80 -4.55 3.03
CA ASN A 447 -33.31 -5.66 3.86
C ASN A 447 -32.24 -6.66 4.36
N LYS A 448 -30.97 -6.27 4.42
CA LYS A 448 -29.89 -7.07 4.99
C LYS A 448 -29.32 -6.45 6.26
N VAL A 449 -28.53 -7.24 6.98
CA VAL A 449 -27.79 -6.86 8.19
C VAL A 449 -26.30 -7.00 7.90
N VAL A 450 -25.50 -6.02 8.33
CA VAL A 450 -24.05 -6.11 8.17
C VAL A 450 -23.46 -7.05 9.24
N PRO A 451 -22.51 -7.94 8.91
CA PRO A 451 -21.66 -8.51 9.94
C PRO A 451 -20.86 -7.39 10.62
N MET A 452 -20.40 -7.63 11.86
CA MET A 452 -19.34 -6.78 12.41
C MET A 452 -18.12 -6.88 11.50
N ILE A 453 -17.50 -5.75 11.19
CA ILE A 453 -16.25 -5.70 10.41
C ILE A 453 -15.17 -4.92 11.16
N GLY A 454 -13.93 -5.41 11.14
CA GLY A 454 -12.79 -4.76 11.78
C GLY A 454 -11.87 -4.05 10.81
N ASN A 455 -10.65 -3.76 11.27
CA ASN A 455 -9.59 -3.10 10.49
C ASN A 455 -9.35 -3.78 9.13
N MET A 456 -8.96 -2.98 8.15
CA MET A 456 -8.83 -3.40 6.77
C MET A 456 -7.36 -3.51 6.37
N TYR A 457 -7.05 -4.48 5.51
CA TYR A 457 -5.69 -4.82 5.10
C TYR A 457 -5.66 -4.97 3.59
N ILE A 458 -4.83 -4.20 2.90
CA ILE A 458 -4.79 -4.15 1.43
C ILE A 458 -3.40 -4.61 0.96
N THR A 459 -3.36 -5.57 0.05
CA THR A 459 -2.11 -6.12 -0.50
C THR A 459 -2.25 -6.34 -2.00
N SER A 460 -1.14 -6.34 -2.75
CA SER A 460 -1.14 -6.76 -4.15
C SER A 460 -0.88 -8.26 -4.32
N ASP A 461 -0.43 -8.95 -3.26
CA ASP A 461 -0.07 -10.37 -3.32
C ASP A 461 -0.79 -11.20 -2.23
N VAL A 462 -1.46 -12.26 -2.67
CA VAL A 462 -2.15 -13.22 -1.79
C VAL A 462 -1.19 -14.01 -0.90
N ALA A 463 0.10 -14.08 -1.25
CA ALA A 463 1.13 -14.70 -0.43
C ALA A 463 1.27 -14.03 0.95
N ASN A 464 0.91 -12.74 1.05
CA ASN A 464 0.97 -11.97 2.29
C ASN A 464 -0.13 -12.33 3.31
N LYS A 465 -1.04 -13.27 2.97
CA LYS A 465 -2.12 -13.75 3.85
C LYS A 465 -1.63 -14.08 5.26
N LYS A 466 -0.47 -14.74 5.39
CA LYS A 466 0.09 -15.11 6.70
C LYS A 466 0.37 -13.87 7.55
N GLN A 467 1.05 -12.87 7.00
CA GLN A 467 1.41 -11.64 7.72
C GLN A 467 0.16 -10.82 8.07
N ILE A 468 -0.85 -10.82 7.19
CA ILE A 468 -2.15 -10.18 7.46
C ILE A 468 -2.84 -10.85 8.65
N TYR A 469 -2.88 -12.19 8.68
CA TYR A 469 -3.48 -12.93 9.80
C TYR A 469 -2.71 -12.70 11.09
N ASP A 470 -1.37 -12.67 11.00
CA ASP A 470 -0.51 -12.33 12.12
C ASP A 470 -0.85 -10.93 12.66
N SER A 471 -1.04 -9.93 11.79
CA SER A 471 -1.42 -8.58 12.20
C SER A 471 -2.83 -8.49 12.81
N ILE A 472 -3.81 -9.17 12.23
CA ILE A 472 -5.20 -9.22 12.74
C ILE A 472 -5.22 -9.83 14.14
N PHE A 473 -4.53 -10.93 14.36
CA PHE A 473 -4.62 -11.68 15.62
C PHE A 473 -3.47 -11.39 16.59
N GLY A 474 -2.65 -10.39 16.29
CA GLY A 474 -1.51 -9.98 17.12
C GLY A 474 -0.47 -11.08 17.26
N ASN A 475 -0.28 -11.92 16.24
CA ASN A 475 0.68 -12.99 16.26
C ASN A 475 2.06 -12.50 15.78
N THR A 476 3.12 -13.00 16.41
CA THR A 476 4.50 -12.85 15.95
C THR A 476 5.11 -14.24 15.86
N SER A 477 5.37 -14.70 14.64
CA SER A 477 6.03 -15.99 14.41
C SER A 477 7.56 -15.84 14.48
N SER A 478 8.22 -16.79 15.12
CA SER A 478 9.67 -16.96 15.09
C SER A 478 10.01 -18.35 14.60
N GLN A 479 10.87 -18.45 13.59
CA GLN A 479 11.38 -19.71 13.07
C GLN A 479 12.91 -19.59 12.95
N THR A 480 13.62 -20.31 13.81
CA THR A 480 15.06 -20.47 13.75
C THR A 480 15.40 -21.94 13.47
N ALA A 481 16.67 -22.25 13.23
CA ALA A 481 17.11 -23.63 13.01
C ALA A 481 16.78 -24.57 14.19
N SER A 482 16.58 -24.03 15.39
CA SER A 482 16.39 -24.80 16.62
C SER A 482 15.03 -24.60 17.30
N GLN A 483 14.16 -23.71 16.79
CA GLN A 483 12.88 -23.43 17.43
C GLN A 483 11.87 -22.84 16.45
N THR A 484 10.64 -23.35 16.49
CA THR A 484 9.47 -22.72 15.85
C THR A 484 8.50 -22.28 16.92
N SER A 485 8.12 -21.01 16.95
CA SER A 485 7.14 -20.50 17.90
C SER A 485 6.26 -19.40 17.30
N VAL A 486 5.14 -19.15 17.98
CA VAL A 486 4.25 -18.03 17.71
C VAL A 486 3.80 -17.42 19.02
N SER A 487 4.04 -16.12 19.19
CA SER A 487 3.57 -15.35 20.34
C SER A 487 2.29 -14.60 19.97
N VAL A 488 1.37 -14.44 20.92
CA VAL A 488 0.12 -13.68 20.76
C VAL A 488 0.14 -12.46 21.69
N ASP A 489 0.10 -11.28 21.10
CA ASP A 489 -0.14 -10.01 21.80
C ASP A 489 -1.64 -9.87 22.10
N LEU A 490 -2.00 -10.10 23.36
CA LEU A 490 -3.39 -10.08 23.80
C LEU A 490 -3.99 -8.66 23.82
N LEU A 491 -3.15 -7.62 23.85
CA LEU A 491 -3.57 -6.23 23.80
C LEU A 491 -3.87 -5.79 22.36
N LYS A 492 -3.13 -6.30 21.37
CA LYS A 492 -3.25 -5.85 19.96
C LYS A 492 -4.00 -6.81 19.04
N GLY A 493 -4.12 -8.09 19.40
CA GLY A 493 -4.81 -9.09 18.57
C GLY A 493 -6.32 -9.08 18.73
N TYR A 494 -7.07 -9.29 17.66
CA TYR A 494 -8.53 -9.47 17.71
C TYR A 494 -8.89 -10.74 18.50
N SER A 495 -9.86 -10.64 19.40
CA SER A 495 -10.19 -11.69 20.38
C SER A 495 -11.66 -11.59 20.79
N LEU A 496 -12.19 -12.64 21.43
CA LEU A 496 -13.56 -12.66 21.94
C LEU A 496 -13.58 -12.94 23.45
N ALA A 497 -14.45 -12.25 24.18
CA ALA A 497 -14.84 -12.64 25.54
C ALA A 497 -16.28 -13.15 25.55
N THR A 498 -16.68 -13.94 26.53
CA THR A 498 -18.12 -14.25 26.74
C THR A 498 -18.78 -13.36 27.81
N SER A 499 -18.01 -12.50 28.46
CA SER A 499 -18.52 -11.61 29.51
C SER A 499 -17.92 -10.21 29.46
N TRP A 500 -18.75 -9.19 29.66
CA TRP A 500 -18.31 -7.79 29.82
C TRP A 500 -17.35 -7.59 31.02
N ARG A 501 -17.38 -8.54 31.97
CA ARG A 501 -16.53 -8.52 33.18
C ARG A 501 -15.06 -8.78 32.84
N THR A 502 -14.77 -9.57 31.80
CA THR A 502 -13.41 -9.84 31.36
C THR A 502 -12.82 -8.54 30.80
N TYR A 503 -11.61 -8.18 31.23
CA TYR A 503 -11.05 -6.87 30.90
C TYR A 503 -9.53 -6.87 30.88
N ILE A 504 -8.96 -5.94 30.11
CA ILE A 504 -7.52 -5.67 30.05
C ILE A 504 -7.20 -4.58 31.06
N ARG A 505 -6.28 -4.87 31.98
CA ARG A 505 -5.80 -3.93 32.98
C ARG A 505 -4.31 -3.63 32.79
N GLN A 506 -3.97 -2.36 32.92
CA GLN A 506 -2.61 -1.88 33.07
C GLN A 506 -2.13 -2.08 34.52
N PHE A 507 -0.93 -2.60 34.66
CA PHE A 507 -0.17 -2.69 35.90
C PHE A 507 1.17 -1.98 35.72
N THR A 508 1.59 -1.25 36.74
CA THR A 508 2.87 -0.53 36.75
C THR A 508 3.70 -0.97 37.95
N GLY A 509 5.03 -0.92 37.82
CA GLY A 509 5.94 -1.25 38.92
C GLY A 509 5.86 -2.71 39.38
N LEU A 510 5.53 -3.65 38.48
CA LEU A 510 5.62 -5.07 38.79
C LEU A 510 7.08 -5.50 38.85
N THR A 511 7.38 -6.52 39.64
CA THR A 511 8.68 -7.20 39.63
C THR A 511 8.62 -8.41 38.71
N ASP A 512 9.52 -8.48 37.74
CA ASP A 512 9.71 -9.61 36.84
C ASP A 512 11.16 -10.13 36.97
N ASN A 513 11.33 -11.42 37.28
CA ASN A 513 12.64 -12.05 37.45
C ASN A 513 13.60 -11.26 38.36
N GLY A 514 13.07 -10.72 39.47
CA GLY A 514 13.83 -9.96 40.46
C GLY A 514 14.13 -8.50 40.08
N ARG A 515 13.60 -7.99 38.96
CA ARG A 515 13.75 -6.59 38.54
C ARG A 515 12.41 -5.92 38.34
N GLN A 516 12.29 -4.66 38.72
CA GLN A 516 11.07 -3.90 38.46
C GLN A 516 10.93 -3.62 36.96
N THR A 517 9.73 -3.80 36.41
CA THR A 517 9.44 -3.49 35.01
C THR A 517 9.51 -1.98 34.79
N SER A 518 10.21 -1.56 33.73
CA SER A 518 10.27 -0.15 33.31
C SER A 518 8.97 0.28 32.64
N ASP A 519 8.38 -0.62 31.85
CA ASP A 519 7.15 -0.38 31.11
C ASP A 519 5.93 -0.96 31.84
N PRO A 520 4.74 -0.37 31.62
CA PRO A 520 3.50 -0.96 32.08
C PRO A 520 3.25 -2.34 31.46
N VAL A 521 2.71 -3.26 32.26
CA VAL A 521 2.33 -4.61 31.85
C VAL A 521 0.82 -4.67 31.71
N TYR A 522 0.32 -5.20 30.59
CA TYR A 522 -1.10 -5.31 30.31
C TYR A 522 -1.54 -6.76 30.46
N LEU A 523 -2.47 -7.02 31.38
CA LEU A 523 -2.95 -8.36 31.68
C LEU A 523 -4.47 -8.44 31.57
N ILE A 524 -4.97 -9.59 31.12
CA ILE A 524 -6.40 -9.89 31.06
C ILE A 524 -6.82 -10.57 32.35
N GLY A 525 -7.85 -10.03 33.00
CA GLY A 525 -8.42 -10.58 34.22
C GLY A 525 -9.87 -11.05 34.03
N LEU A 526 -10.35 -11.76 35.06
CA LEU A 526 -11.73 -12.27 35.14
C LEU A 526 -12.10 -13.16 33.94
N ILE A 527 -11.19 -14.07 33.58
CA ILE A 527 -11.50 -15.27 32.81
C ILE A 527 -11.92 -16.34 33.83
N GLY A 528 -12.92 -17.17 33.50
CA GLY A 528 -13.47 -18.18 34.41
C GLY A 528 -14.14 -17.57 35.66
N GLY A 529 -14.80 -18.38 36.48
CA GLY A 529 -15.31 -17.96 37.80
C GLY A 529 -16.51 -17.00 37.82
N SER A 530 -16.97 -16.64 39.01
CA SER A 530 -18.22 -15.88 39.24
C SER A 530 -18.00 -14.44 39.73
N GLN A 531 -16.74 -14.06 39.99
CA GLN A 531 -16.40 -12.73 40.53
C GLN A 531 -16.93 -11.59 39.65
N ASN A 532 -17.37 -10.52 40.29
CA ASN A 532 -17.84 -9.32 39.61
C ASN A 532 -16.71 -8.29 39.47
N ARG A 533 -16.82 -7.45 38.44
CA ARG A 533 -15.91 -6.33 38.24
C ARG A 533 -16.47 -5.07 38.91
N ALA A 534 -15.67 -4.44 39.77
CA ALA A 534 -16.02 -3.14 40.35
C ALA A 534 -15.66 -2.03 39.35
N VAL A 535 -16.65 -1.26 38.93
CA VAL A 535 -16.49 -0.22 37.90
C VAL A 535 -16.87 1.15 38.46
N ALA A 536 -16.09 2.18 38.13
CA ALA A 536 -16.30 3.54 38.62
C ALA A 536 -17.64 4.12 38.15
N ARG A 537 -18.41 4.74 39.07
CA ARG A 537 -19.78 5.21 38.80
C ARG A 537 -19.93 6.28 37.70
N ALA A 538 -18.83 6.92 37.27
CA ALA A 538 -18.84 8.02 36.30
C ALA A 538 -19.01 7.57 34.83
N GLN A 539 -19.13 6.28 34.54
CA GLN A 539 -19.30 5.80 33.17
C GLN A 539 -20.72 6.01 32.64
N MET A 540 -20.83 6.42 31.39
CA MET A 540 -22.08 6.49 30.65
C MET A 540 -22.41 5.14 29.99
N ASN A 541 -23.70 4.88 29.74
CA ASN A 541 -24.19 3.72 28.98
C ASN A 541 -23.71 2.35 29.50
N ILE A 542 -23.66 2.14 30.83
CA ILE A 542 -23.24 0.86 31.43
C ILE A 542 -24.16 -0.28 30.97
N LYS A 543 -23.59 -1.39 30.47
CA LYS A 543 -24.32 -2.58 30.02
C LYS A 543 -23.74 -3.84 30.61
N ASN A 544 -24.53 -4.54 31.43
CA ASN A 544 -24.09 -5.80 32.05
C ASN A 544 -24.27 -7.03 31.14
N ILE A 545 -24.06 -6.91 29.83
CA ILE A 545 -24.20 -8.01 28.85
C ILE A 545 -22.99 -8.07 27.90
N PRO A 546 -22.66 -9.23 27.33
CA PRO A 546 -23.13 -10.56 27.73
C PRO A 546 -22.64 -10.93 29.14
N HIS A 547 -23.40 -11.75 29.86
CA HIS A 547 -23.16 -12.10 31.27
C HIS A 547 -22.98 -13.60 31.45
N VAL A 548 -21.83 -14.12 31.01
CA VAL A 548 -21.46 -15.51 31.23
C VAL A 548 -20.53 -15.62 32.46
N ASN A 549 -20.72 -16.65 33.28
CA ASN A 549 -19.96 -16.91 34.51
C ASN A 549 -19.34 -18.30 34.51
N ASN A 550 -18.55 -18.57 35.55
CA ASN A 550 -17.94 -19.86 35.85
C ASN A 550 -17.05 -20.33 34.68
N ASP A 551 -16.93 -21.63 34.44
CA ASP A 551 -16.08 -22.14 33.35
C ASP A 551 -16.56 -21.71 31.95
N GLY A 552 -17.82 -21.24 31.83
CA GLY A 552 -18.35 -20.64 30.61
C GLY A 552 -17.85 -19.21 30.34
N ARG A 553 -17.29 -18.52 31.36
CA ARG A 553 -16.66 -17.21 31.17
C ARG A 553 -15.30 -17.41 30.51
N THR A 554 -15.26 -17.36 29.18
CA THR A 554 -14.09 -17.70 28.38
C THR A 554 -13.51 -16.49 27.67
N PHE A 555 -12.25 -16.64 27.28
CA PHE A 555 -11.53 -15.72 26.43
C PHE A 555 -10.96 -16.49 25.25
N THR A 556 -11.31 -16.09 24.03
CA THR A 556 -10.89 -16.75 22.79
C THR A 556 -9.86 -15.90 22.07
N ILE A 557 -8.76 -16.54 21.69
CA ILE A 557 -7.70 -15.96 20.84
C ILE A 557 -7.52 -16.82 19.60
N TYR A 558 -6.75 -16.32 18.64
CA TYR A 558 -6.41 -17.04 17.42
C TYR A 558 -4.89 -17.08 17.25
N VAL A 559 -4.38 -18.26 16.90
CA VAL A 559 -2.96 -18.56 16.77
C VAL A 559 -2.67 -19.06 15.37
N ASN A 560 -1.92 -18.27 14.60
CA ASN A 560 -1.47 -18.62 13.25
C ASN A 560 -0.18 -19.45 13.32
N ALA A 561 -0.32 -20.77 13.47
CA ALA A 561 0.80 -21.68 13.61
C ALA A 561 1.57 -21.81 12.27
N PRO A 562 2.90 -21.62 12.25
CA PRO A 562 3.68 -21.70 11.01
C PRO A 562 3.67 -23.10 10.36
N THR A 563 3.56 -24.13 11.18
CA THR A 563 3.52 -25.55 10.80
C THR A 563 2.46 -26.25 11.63
N GLN A 564 2.05 -27.45 11.19
CA GLN A 564 1.21 -28.32 12.00
C GLN A 564 2.09 -29.03 13.04
N GLY A 565 1.58 -29.22 14.26
CA GLY A 565 2.27 -30.00 15.28
C GLY A 565 1.74 -29.82 16.69
N GLU A 566 2.49 -30.34 17.66
CA GLU A 566 2.22 -30.21 19.09
C GLU A 566 2.95 -28.99 19.65
N TYR A 567 2.24 -28.08 20.32
CA TYR A 567 2.81 -26.84 20.83
C TYR A 567 2.71 -26.74 22.34
N HIS A 568 3.85 -26.53 23.01
CA HIS A 568 3.91 -26.09 24.40
C HIS A 568 3.45 -24.63 24.51
N ILE A 569 2.81 -24.31 25.62
CA ILE A 569 2.33 -22.97 25.97
C ILE A 569 3.14 -22.40 27.13
N SER A 570 3.54 -21.13 27.02
CA SER A 570 4.13 -20.36 28.10
C SER A 570 3.57 -18.95 28.15
N GLY A 571 3.70 -18.30 29.31
CA GLY A 571 3.24 -16.93 29.50
C GLY A 571 3.45 -16.40 30.92
N ALA A 572 3.26 -15.09 31.07
CA ALA A 572 3.27 -14.42 32.36
C ALA A 572 1.87 -14.38 32.98
N TYR A 573 1.80 -14.41 34.31
CA TYR A 573 0.56 -14.27 35.06
C TYR A 573 0.77 -13.42 36.33
N LEU A 574 -0.33 -12.87 36.86
CA LEU A 574 -0.33 -12.19 38.15
C LEU A 574 -1.43 -12.78 39.03
N GLN A 575 -1.02 -13.33 40.18
CA GLN A 575 -1.89 -13.94 41.18
C GLN A 575 -1.16 -13.98 42.52
N GLY A 576 -1.79 -13.47 43.58
CA GLY A 576 -1.25 -13.54 44.95
C GLY A 576 -1.29 -14.94 45.57
N SER A 577 -1.03 -14.99 46.88
CA SER A 577 -0.60 -16.20 47.60
C SER A 577 -1.67 -17.28 47.80
N ASP A 578 -2.94 -16.91 47.94
CA ASP A 578 -4.06 -17.85 48.12
C ASP A 578 -5.40 -17.23 47.64
N PRO A 579 -6.29 -18.00 46.99
CA PRO A 579 -6.08 -19.34 46.46
C PRO A 579 -5.25 -19.37 45.19
N ALA A 580 -4.39 -20.39 45.08
CA ALA A 580 -3.73 -20.72 43.82
C ALA A 580 -4.78 -20.96 42.74
N ARG A 581 -4.55 -20.40 41.55
CA ARG A 581 -5.49 -20.47 40.43
C ARG A 581 -4.99 -21.42 39.35
N SER A 582 -5.88 -21.74 38.42
CA SER A 582 -5.60 -22.63 37.30
C SER A 582 -6.15 -22.02 36.03
N LEU A 583 -5.59 -22.43 34.90
CA LEU A 583 -5.95 -21.96 33.58
C LEU A 583 -6.05 -23.14 32.62
N LYS A 584 -7.13 -23.19 31.85
CA LYS A 584 -7.38 -24.24 30.86
C LYS A 584 -7.36 -23.66 29.46
N PHE A 585 -6.61 -24.29 28.57
CA PHE A 585 -6.54 -24.00 27.14
C PHE A 585 -7.15 -25.14 26.34
N SER A 586 -7.87 -24.82 25.27
CA SER A 586 -8.46 -25.82 24.37
C SER A 586 -8.61 -25.29 22.95
N THR A 587 -8.68 -26.16 21.93
CA THR A 587 -8.89 -25.76 20.53
C THR A 587 -10.35 -25.85 20.07
N GLY A 588 -11.31 -25.43 20.90
CA GLY A 588 -12.76 -25.56 20.62
C GLY A 588 -13.41 -26.76 21.32
N ASP A 589 -14.43 -27.36 20.69
CA ASP A 589 -15.22 -28.46 21.26
C ASP A 589 -14.47 -29.82 21.32
N MET A 590 -13.21 -29.84 20.88
CA MET A 590 -12.32 -30.99 20.97
C MET A 590 -11.93 -31.24 22.43
N ALA A 591 -12.78 -31.96 23.17
CA ALA A 591 -12.57 -32.33 24.58
C ALA A 591 -11.20 -33.01 24.86
N GLN A 592 -10.54 -33.53 23.80
CA GLN A 592 -9.27 -34.23 23.87
C GLN A 592 -8.04 -33.34 23.58
N ASN A 593 -8.21 -32.10 23.11
CA ASN A 593 -7.12 -31.16 22.89
C ASN A 593 -7.14 -30.04 23.93
N VAL A 594 -6.82 -30.42 25.17
CA VAL A 594 -6.91 -29.57 26.34
C VAL A 594 -5.59 -29.61 27.11
N VAL A 595 -5.13 -28.44 27.56
CA VAL A 595 -3.99 -28.29 28.47
C VAL A 595 -4.46 -27.49 29.69
N THR A 596 -4.20 -28.03 30.88
CA THR A 596 -4.51 -27.36 32.15
C THR A 596 -3.22 -27.04 32.88
N VAL A 597 -3.02 -25.75 33.17
CA VAL A 597 -1.94 -25.24 34.00
C VAL A 597 -2.49 -25.00 35.41
N THR A 598 -1.92 -25.65 36.41
CA THR A 598 -2.42 -25.62 37.80
C THR A 598 -1.44 -24.89 38.74
N ASN A 599 -1.92 -24.59 39.96
CA ASN A 599 -1.11 -24.02 41.04
C ASN A 599 -0.40 -22.70 40.69
N LEU A 600 -1.05 -21.84 39.90
CA LEU A 600 -0.55 -20.52 39.56
C LEU A 600 -0.78 -19.58 40.75
N LYS A 601 0.30 -19.23 41.45
CA LYS A 601 0.34 -18.23 42.54
C LYS A 601 1.72 -17.61 42.67
N GLN A 602 1.79 -16.48 43.36
CA GLN A 602 2.98 -15.79 43.82
C GLN A 602 2.73 -15.36 45.27
N ASP A 603 3.76 -15.03 46.04
CA ASP A 603 3.55 -14.65 47.45
C ASP A 603 2.87 -13.26 47.61
N ASN A 604 2.80 -12.48 46.53
CA ASN A 604 2.26 -11.12 46.52
C ASN A 604 1.60 -10.76 45.17
N TRP A 605 0.91 -9.62 45.13
CA TRP A 605 0.25 -9.09 43.93
C TRP A 605 1.13 -8.10 43.13
N THR A 606 2.43 -8.05 43.43
CA THR A 606 3.39 -7.14 42.77
C THR A 606 4.46 -7.88 41.98
N THR A 607 4.48 -9.21 41.99
CA THR A 607 5.46 -10.04 41.30
C THR A 607 4.77 -10.81 40.18
N LEU A 608 5.32 -10.73 38.96
CA LEU A 608 4.88 -11.56 37.85
C LEU A 608 5.36 -12.99 38.04
N GLY A 609 4.42 -13.93 37.97
CA GLY A 609 4.73 -15.33 37.79
C GLY A 609 4.84 -15.70 36.32
N HIS A 610 5.50 -16.83 36.04
CA HIS A 610 5.61 -17.39 34.70
C HIS A 610 5.25 -18.86 34.73
N PHE A 611 4.63 -19.33 33.64
CA PHE A 611 4.42 -20.76 33.41
C PHE A 611 5.01 -21.16 32.07
N ASP A 612 5.47 -22.40 32.00
CA ASP A 612 5.95 -23.04 30.78
C ASP A 612 5.59 -24.53 30.86
N THR A 613 4.65 -24.94 30.04
CA THR A 613 4.15 -26.33 30.01
C THR A 613 5.21 -27.35 29.59
N ASN A 614 6.30 -26.93 28.95
CA ASN A 614 7.45 -27.80 28.68
C ASN A 614 8.21 -28.14 29.97
N LYS A 615 8.25 -27.20 30.93
CA LYS A 615 9.06 -27.27 32.16
C LYS A 615 8.25 -27.63 33.42
N MET A 616 6.94 -27.81 33.31
CA MET A 616 6.08 -28.05 34.46
C MET A 616 5.92 -29.54 34.77
N ASP A 617 6.13 -29.93 36.02
CA ASP A 617 5.92 -31.31 36.49
C ASP A 617 4.45 -31.67 36.78
N SER A 618 3.53 -30.68 36.83
CA SER A 618 2.13 -30.87 37.24
C SER A 618 1.11 -30.22 36.28
N THR A 619 0.82 -30.89 35.15
CA THR A 619 -0.36 -30.61 34.32
C THR A 619 -1.37 -31.76 34.45
N ASN A 620 -2.41 -31.59 35.28
CA ASN A 620 -3.47 -32.59 35.42
C ASN A 620 -4.50 -32.43 34.29
N VAL A 621 -4.69 -33.47 33.48
CA VAL A 621 -5.83 -33.58 32.55
C VAL A 621 -6.99 -34.24 33.30
N SER A 622 -8.18 -33.65 33.25
CA SER A 622 -9.41 -34.36 33.62
C SER A 622 -9.89 -35.18 32.42
N GLY A 623 -9.59 -36.47 32.41
CA GLY A 623 -10.06 -37.47 31.44
C GLY A 623 -9.58 -38.86 31.87
N ALA A 624 -10.47 -39.85 31.89
CA ALA A 624 -10.15 -41.19 32.40
C ALA A 624 -9.03 -41.86 31.58
N GLY A 625 -7.86 -42.07 32.21
CA GLY A 625 -6.69 -42.74 31.61
C GLY A 625 -5.44 -41.87 31.59
N ASN A 626 -4.61 -42.00 32.64
CA ASN A 626 -3.41 -41.21 32.96
C ASN A 626 -2.37 -41.05 31.83
N GLN A 627 -2.36 -39.91 31.14
CA GLN A 627 -1.12 -39.22 30.70
C GLN A 627 -1.29 -37.69 30.74
N MET A 628 -0.26 -36.99 31.24
CA MET A 628 -0.20 -35.52 31.34
C MET A 628 -0.04 -34.88 29.95
N LYS A 629 -1.09 -34.25 29.40
CA LYS A 629 -0.97 -33.50 28.14
C LYS A 629 -0.35 -32.12 28.41
N ARG A 630 0.81 -31.87 27.82
CA ARG A 630 1.61 -30.62 27.96
C ARG A 630 1.58 -29.75 26.70
N THR A 631 0.93 -30.21 25.64
CA THR A 631 0.90 -29.56 24.33
C THR A 631 -0.53 -29.43 23.82
N LEU A 632 -0.77 -28.43 22.98
CA LEU A 632 -1.93 -28.39 22.11
C LEU A 632 -1.52 -28.79 20.70
N THR A 633 -2.32 -29.66 20.08
CA THR A 633 -2.21 -29.95 18.66
C THR A 633 -2.74 -28.74 17.88
N LEU A 634 -1.91 -28.11 17.05
CA LEU A 634 -2.28 -27.00 16.18
C LEU A 634 -2.10 -27.41 14.72
N ASN A 635 -3.05 -27.03 13.87
CA ASN A 635 -2.93 -27.14 12.41
C ASN A 635 -2.07 -25.99 11.88
N LYS A 636 -1.40 -26.19 10.74
CA LYS A 636 -0.76 -25.07 10.04
C LYS A 636 -1.82 -24.01 9.69
N GLY A 637 -1.50 -22.74 9.96
CA GLY A 637 -2.42 -21.63 9.78
C GLY A 637 -3.19 -21.27 11.05
N LEU A 638 -4.37 -20.68 10.89
CA LEU A 638 -5.12 -20.10 12.00
C LEU A 638 -5.82 -21.16 12.86
N ASN A 639 -5.60 -21.13 14.17
CA ASN A 639 -6.24 -22.01 15.16
C ASN A 639 -6.98 -21.17 16.20
N LYS A 640 -8.22 -21.56 16.53
CA LYS A 640 -8.99 -20.97 17.62
C LYS A 640 -8.57 -21.58 18.95
N ILE A 641 -8.15 -20.77 19.93
CA ILE A 641 -7.80 -21.21 21.28
C ILE A 641 -8.75 -20.57 22.29
N ILE A 642 -9.39 -21.40 23.11
CA ILE A 642 -10.31 -20.97 24.17
C ILE A 642 -9.64 -21.13 25.53
N LEU A 643 -9.57 -20.04 26.26
CA LEU A 643 -9.07 -19.94 27.63
C LEU A 643 -10.25 -19.89 28.59
N SER A 644 -10.17 -20.66 29.68
CA SER A 644 -11.25 -20.78 30.66
C SER A 644 -10.71 -21.13 32.05
N GLY A 645 -11.59 -21.02 33.05
CA GLY A 645 -11.35 -21.53 34.40
C GLY A 645 -11.38 -23.06 34.47
N VAL A 646 -11.01 -23.57 35.64
CA VAL A 646 -11.11 -25.00 36.00
C VAL A 646 -12.04 -25.13 37.20
N SER A 647 -13.05 -25.99 37.09
CA SER A 647 -13.98 -26.31 38.17
C SER A 647 -14.69 -25.07 38.73
N ASN A 648 -15.12 -24.18 37.84
CA ASN A 648 -15.82 -22.93 38.11
C ASN A 648 -15.02 -21.90 38.93
N ARG A 649 -13.68 -22.04 39.02
CA ARG A 649 -12.82 -21.10 39.74
C ARG A 649 -12.33 -19.97 38.84
N ASP A 650 -12.07 -18.80 39.44
CA ASP A 650 -11.44 -17.68 38.73
C ASP A 650 -10.01 -18.03 38.29
N THR A 651 -9.58 -17.48 37.16
CA THR A 651 -8.19 -17.60 36.66
C THR A 651 -7.28 -16.52 37.27
N PRO A 652 -5.94 -16.66 37.19
CA PRO A 652 -5.06 -15.52 37.40
C PRO A 652 -5.27 -14.45 36.31
N PHE A 653 -4.70 -13.26 36.51
CA PHE A 653 -4.50 -12.32 35.39
C PHE A 653 -3.43 -12.90 34.46
N ILE A 654 -3.62 -12.79 33.15
CA ILE A 654 -2.71 -13.39 32.16
C ILE A 654 -2.17 -12.35 31.18
N GLY A 655 -0.89 -12.48 30.82
CA GLY A 655 -0.25 -11.67 29.79
C GLY A 655 -0.18 -12.38 28.45
N ASN A 656 0.70 -11.87 27.57
CA ASN A 656 0.97 -12.47 26.26
C ASN A 656 1.38 -13.94 26.39
N LEU A 657 0.98 -14.72 25.39
CA LEU A 657 1.19 -16.17 25.35
C LEU A 657 2.12 -16.54 24.22
N THR A 658 2.97 -17.54 24.44
CA THR A 658 3.84 -18.09 23.40
C THR A 658 3.58 -19.58 23.25
N PHE A 659 3.37 -19.98 21.99
CA PHE A 659 3.20 -21.37 21.57
C PHE A 659 4.48 -21.81 20.90
N THR A 660 5.19 -22.79 21.47
CA THR A 660 6.46 -23.31 20.95
C THR A 660 6.27 -24.74 20.47
N LEU A 661 6.61 -25.01 19.21
CA LEU A 661 6.54 -26.33 18.61
C LEU A 661 7.43 -27.30 19.40
N SER A 662 6.88 -28.47 19.75
CA SER A 662 7.58 -29.54 20.44
C SER A 662 8.42 -30.36 19.47
N ASP A 663 9.62 -30.77 19.90
CA ASP A 663 10.49 -31.69 19.14
C ASP A 663 10.03 -33.16 19.22
N MET A 664 8.95 -33.45 19.96
CA MET A 664 8.41 -34.81 20.07
C MET A 664 7.82 -35.25 18.73
N THR A 665 8.55 -36.09 18.00
CA THR A 665 8.02 -36.87 16.87
C THR A 665 6.77 -37.64 17.32
N GLN A 666 5.63 -37.38 16.68
CA GLN A 666 4.48 -38.26 16.80
C GLN A 666 4.92 -39.67 16.41
N SER A 667 4.84 -40.61 17.36
CA SER A 667 4.80 -42.03 17.02
C SER A 667 3.56 -42.20 16.15
N ALA A 668 3.77 -42.38 14.85
CA ALA A 668 2.71 -42.67 13.91
C ALA A 668 1.93 -43.88 14.43
N ALA A 669 0.60 -43.76 14.48
CA ALA A 669 -0.28 -44.88 14.67
C ALA A 669 0.04 -45.94 13.61
N SER A 670 0.77 -46.99 14.00
CA SER A 670 0.81 -48.21 13.23
C SER A 670 -0.59 -48.82 13.33
N THR A 671 -1.31 -48.78 12.22
CA THR A 671 -2.45 -49.64 11.94
C THR A 671 -2.05 -51.07 12.29
N GLY A 672 -2.54 -51.56 13.44
CA GLY A 672 -2.40 -52.94 13.85
C GLY A 672 -3.13 -53.82 12.86
N THR A 673 -2.40 -54.34 11.89
CA THR A 673 -2.85 -55.52 11.13
C THR A 673 -2.35 -56.70 11.95
N SER A 674 -3.26 -57.34 12.69
CA SER A 674 -2.96 -58.59 13.38
C SER A 674 -2.76 -59.68 12.33
N GLU A 675 -1.52 -59.99 11.98
CA GLU A 675 -1.20 -61.28 11.38
C GLU A 675 -0.99 -62.30 12.50
N THR A 676 -1.92 -63.25 12.56
CA THR A 676 -1.91 -64.37 13.47
C THR A 676 -1.00 -65.45 12.87
N THR A 677 0.25 -65.56 13.34
CA THR A 677 1.07 -66.75 13.09
C THR A 677 0.96 -67.71 14.27
N SER A 678 0.08 -68.69 14.16
CA SER A 678 0.06 -69.87 15.03
C SER A 678 1.19 -70.82 14.65
N ALA A 679 2.25 -70.85 15.46
CA ALA A 679 3.26 -71.90 15.41
C ALA A 679 2.91 -72.99 16.45
N THR A 680 2.27 -74.06 15.99
CA THR A 680 2.12 -75.30 16.74
C THR A 680 3.46 -76.02 16.77
N LYS A 681 4.07 -76.16 17.96
CA LYS A 681 5.21 -77.04 18.18
C LYS A 681 4.75 -78.19 19.07
N ALA A 682 4.66 -79.38 18.49
CA ALA A 682 4.35 -80.61 19.19
C ALA A 682 5.51 -80.99 20.14
N LYS A 683 5.16 -81.22 21.40
CA LYS A 683 5.50 -82.46 22.12
C LYS A 683 4.39 -82.78 23.11
#